data_AF-A0AAW1S626-F1
#
_entry.id   AF-A0AAW1S626-F1
#
_cell.length_a   1.000
_cell.length_b   1.000
_cell.length_c   1.000
_cell.angle_alpha   90.00
_cell.angle_beta   90.00
_cell.angle_gamma   90.00
#
_symmetry.space_group_name_H-M   'P 1'
#
loop_
_entity.id
_entity.type
_entity.pdbx_description
1 polymer ?
#
loop_
_entity_poly.entity_id
_entity_poly.type
_entity_poly.pdbx_seq_one_letter_code
_entity_poly.pdbx_strand_id
1 'polypeptide(L)'
;MAGNCSRPVKAVIFDLDGTLLDTESLVRSVSATVLERHGAKLTPDAEKAALGRRPLEAWQAVIEVLDVKGSTAQQLFDESEPLLQARWPDAHLLPGAERLLHHLHAKGVPVALATSSSRASLQRKLFTENKRHILEQFQAVTCGDEVAEGKPAPDAFRNIASQLQLDPADCLAFEDAPSGVDSATAAGMRVVVVPSLTNRLAYPKPEIDAKSGCCEVLSSLLDFQPSQYGLPGFEDLICGVTPMHPPWRLVGTVVKGFGRGSKELGIPTANLDNSALQAVLAETVTGIYCGWASIGSSSETYKMVMSIGWNPFYKNTEKTAEPWLLHDFPEDFYGEQLRLAVCGYIRPEANFTSLEALIARIHEDARISRQRSSLRRVAASKPDRTSQGQQRDVSHKVDEVEEDDPTPFYEPLLRSFVLGLGVGVIFESGHVALRFLGLLWEMGYRQTVDVLPRVQEQFAPLFVSDHFAAVGAWLLFYTIEAAAIYSIMRQHPDDKQAAATALRDMRPLPKRMLPSRLQLLKSVLRIFKPLGLQPALAGSSSFSSGNRSFHPQLPEQPFKTQQTSAFIDDSGAATSPAPGATSSRSDQEIQAANGLLVQPQGSLKDGIWAFVEEEKPEAVPQVQPVEQAAEAVKNPNELVLPKPLAKSRQEKGLKPGQWDPSSMGKKIAQREKELRDRRLYLKNFWYAAALSENIKDKPVGVEVCGEKLVLWRGSDGAVHCINDVCPHRGAPLSLGWLETHNEQQCVVCPYHGWAFDAAGVCQHVPAAENMADRPKQSITEAYSVQEKGGFVWLFYGSKNLPMEERPDIPFASQLEDPLWRPVYGEIEFDCPHWGVFENAIDMAHIHYLHGDSFGNKDQPQIRDMTCKRLAWGVQAAFRLHNKPVNALWNFSKVPDVKVTATAMLPSTSVIGFTLGNGLSFITFVNTVPINAHKTVNRFCLIRSLAADQATAFAKLNPFFNWSGFDVFARKAMIKILSEDKAMVEQLRPQLVLHEAGVRADIPQQRFRALRQEYIDLGYGVDPQAPEDRIRIDF
;
A
#
# COMPACT_ATOMS: atom_id res chain seq x y z
N MET A 1 47.74 11.94 -22.92
CA MET A 1 48.23 12.10 -24.31
C MET A 1 47.06 12.55 -25.16
N ALA A 2 47.26 13.30 -26.24
CA ALA A 2 46.17 13.74 -27.12
C ALA A 2 46.39 13.18 -28.54
N GLY A 3 45.52 12.29 -29.00
CA GLY A 3 45.68 11.66 -30.32
C GLY A 3 44.74 10.50 -30.62
N ASN A 4 43.46 10.79 -30.91
CA ASN A 4 42.72 10.16 -32.03
C ASN A 4 41.28 10.69 -32.27
N CYS A 5 40.78 11.67 -31.51
CA CYS A 5 39.45 12.28 -31.73
C CYS A 5 39.37 13.11 -33.03
N SER A 6 39.30 12.43 -34.17
CA SER A 6 39.04 13.01 -35.51
C SER A 6 37.58 12.90 -35.96
N ARG A 7 36.81 11.98 -35.35
CA ARG A 7 35.37 11.75 -35.64
C ARG A 7 34.53 11.96 -34.38
N PRO A 8 33.60 12.92 -34.33
CA PRO A 8 32.75 13.16 -33.15
C PRO A 8 31.83 11.96 -32.91
N VAL A 9 31.47 11.70 -31.65
CA VAL A 9 30.47 10.69 -31.30
C VAL A 9 29.07 11.24 -31.58
N LYS A 10 28.19 10.41 -32.17
CA LYS A 10 26.77 10.72 -32.43
C LYS A 10 25.81 9.94 -31.54
N ALA A 11 26.22 8.79 -31.02
CA ALA A 11 25.40 7.95 -30.14
C ALA A 11 26.25 7.24 -29.09
N VAL A 12 25.63 6.93 -27.95
CA VAL A 12 26.25 6.21 -26.84
C VAL A 12 25.50 4.90 -26.59
N ILE A 13 26.22 3.80 -26.44
CA ILE A 13 25.66 2.46 -26.26
C ILE A 13 26.25 1.87 -24.98
N PHE A 14 25.42 1.39 -24.07
CA PHE A 14 25.85 0.79 -22.81
C PHE A 14 25.61 -0.73 -22.81
N ASP A 15 26.44 -1.50 -22.09
CA ASP A 15 25.94 -2.73 -21.44
C ASP A 15 25.14 -2.36 -20.17
N LEU A 16 24.39 -3.33 -19.64
CA LEU A 16 23.57 -3.21 -18.45
C LEU A 16 24.32 -3.62 -17.17
N ASP A 17 24.93 -4.80 -17.20
CA ASP A 17 25.31 -5.60 -16.04
C ASP A 17 26.77 -5.31 -15.71
N GLY A 18 27.08 -4.86 -14.48
CA GLY A 18 28.42 -4.38 -14.12
C GLY A 18 28.81 -3.02 -14.73
N THR A 19 28.10 -2.55 -15.77
CA THR A 19 28.29 -1.23 -16.42
C THR A 19 27.31 -0.16 -15.91
N LEU A 20 26.00 -0.45 -15.91
CA LEU A 20 24.95 0.49 -15.45
C LEU A 20 24.31 0.05 -14.12
N LEU A 21 24.19 -1.25 -13.89
CA LEU A 21 23.64 -1.86 -12.68
C LEU A 21 24.71 -2.68 -11.94
N ASP A 22 24.74 -2.57 -10.62
CA ASP A 22 25.48 -3.50 -9.78
C ASP A 22 24.70 -4.81 -9.61
N THR A 23 24.82 -5.66 -10.62
CA THR A 23 24.40 -7.06 -10.55
C THR A 23 25.46 -7.95 -9.93
N GLU A 24 26.73 -7.54 -9.93
CA GLU A 24 27.86 -8.36 -9.47
C GLU A 24 27.83 -8.55 -7.95
N SER A 25 27.51 -7.51 -7.17
CA SER A 25 27.33 -7.63 -5.71
C SER A 25 26.16 -8.56 -5.35
N LEU A 26 25.12 -8.63 -6.18
CA LEU A 26 24.02 -9.60 -6.02
C LEU A 26 24.44 -11.03 -6.40
N VAL A 27 25.18 -11.21 -7.50
CA VAL A 27 25.75 -12.50 -7.89
C VAL A 27 26.64 -13.03 -6.78
N ARG A 28 27.58 -12.21 -6.29
CA ARG A 28 28.44 -12.51 -5.13
C ARG A 28 27.64 -12.91 -3.89
N SER A 29 26.60 -12.14 -3.54
CA SER A 29 25.73 -12.39 -2.38
C SER A 29 25.00 -13.73 -2.49
N VAL A 30 24.42 -14.06 -3.65
CA VAL A 30 23.71 -15.32 -3.86
C VAL A 30 24.67 -16.50 -3.98
N SER A 31 25.79 -16.36 -4.69
CA SER A 31 26.79 -17.43 -4.81
C SER A 31 27.41 -17.80 -3.47
N ALA A 32 27.67 -16.83 -2.58
CA ALA A 32 28.05 -17.12 -1.20
C ALA A 32 26.94 -17.88 -0.44
N THR A 33 25.69 -17.42 -0.55
CA THR A 33 24.52 -18.05 0.09
C THR A 33 24.28 -19.49 -0.40
N VAL A 34 24.56 -19.79 -1.66
CA VAL A 34 24.47 -21.14 -2.23
C VAL A 34 25.63 -22.00 -1.75
N LEU A 35 26.88 -21.51 -1.84
CA LEU A 35 28.06 -22.27 -1.40
C LEU A 35 28.00 -22.66 0.08
N GLU A 36 27.49 -21.79 0.96
CA GLU A 36 27.35 -22.08 2.39
C GLU A 36 26.42 -23.27 2.66
N ARG A 37 25.39 -23.50 1.84
CA ARG A 37 24.51 -24.68 1.94
C ARG A 37 25.24 -25.97 1.58
N HIS A 38 26.21 -25.88 0.68
CA HIS A 38 27.05 -26.98 0.21
C HIS A 38 28.38 -27.07 0.99
N GLY A 39 28.46 -26.43 2.15
CA GLY A 39 29.59 -26.52 3.08
C GLY A 39 30.86 -25.77 2.64
N ALA A 40 30.78 -24.95 1.59
CA ALA A 40 31.87 -24.17 1.05
C ALA A 40 31.72 -22.67 1.37
N LYS A 41 32.80 -21.90 1.25
CA LYS A 41 32.79 -20.44 1.36
C LYS A 41 33.38 -19.83 0.10
N LEU A 42 32.72 -18.80 -0.44
CA LEU A 42 33.22 -18.05 -1.60
C LEU A 42 34.57 -17.39 -1.27
N THR A 43 35.59 -17.63 -2.10
CA THR A 43 36.94 -17.07 -1.94
C THR A 43 37.32 -16.19 -3.13
N PRO A 44 38.24 -15.21 -2.97
CA PRO A 44 38.68 -14.35 -4.06
C PRO A 44 39.26 -15.10 -5.27
N ASP A 45 39.90 -16.25 -5.05
CA ASP A 45 40.42 -17.08 -6.14
C ASP A 45 39.30 -17.80 -6.91
N ALA A 46 38.22 -18.21 -6.24
CA ALA A 46 37.05 -18.78 -6.90
C ALA A 46 36.25 -17.72 -7.68
N GLU A 47 36.11 -16.51 -7.12
CA GLU A 47 35.52 -15.35 -7.82
C GLU A 47 36.33 -15.00 -9.08
N LYS A 48 37.65 -14.92 -8.94
CA LYS A 48 38.57 -14.68 -10.06
C LYS A 48 38.56 -15.80 -11.10
N ALA A 49 38.32 -17.05 -10.70
CA ALA A 49 38.20 -18.17 -11.62
C ALA A 49 36.87 -18.16 -12.39
N ALA A 50 35.78 -17.69 -11.77
CA ALA A 50 34.47 -17.50 -12.40
C ALA A 50 34.42 -16.33 -13.40
N LEU A 51 35.24 -15.30 -13.17
CA LEU A 51 35.23 -14.04 -13.93
C LEU A 51 35.25 -14.23 -15.46
N GLY A 52 34.27 -13.61 -16.14
CA GLY A 52 34.17 -13.60 -17.61
C GLY A 52 33.69 -14.91 -18.26
N ARG A 53 33.37 -15.95 -17.49
CA ARG A 53 32.81 -17.22 -18.00
C ARG A 53 31.28 -17.19 -18.09
N ARG A 54 30.66 -18.10 -18.85
CA ARG A 54 29.20 -18.27 -18.84
C ARG A 54 28.74 -18.85 -17.49
N PRO A 55 27.50 -18.64 -17.02
CA PRO A 55 27.09 -19.00 -15.66
C PRO A 55 27.35 -20.45 -15.23
N LEU A 56 27.19 -21.43 -16.13
CA LEU A 56 27.48 -22.84 -15.84
C LEU A 56 29.00 -23.13 -15.80
N GLU A 57 29.78 -22.48 -16.67
CA GLU A 57 31.25 -22.57 -16.72
C GLU A 57 31.89 -21.85 -15.51
N ALA A 58 31.24 -20.79 -15.02
CA ALA A 58 31.59 -20.08 -13.80
C ALA A 58 31.36 -20.96 -12.57
N TRP A 59 30.19 -21.61 -12.45
CA TRP A 59 29.92 -22.58 -11.38
C TRP A 59 30.87 -23.79 -11.43
N GLN A 60 31.22 -24.27 -12.62
CA GLN A 60 32.25 -25.30 -12.78
C GLN A 60 33.62 -24.84 -12.27
N ALA A 61 34.04 -23.62 -12.60
CA ALA A 61 35.29 -23.02 -12.10
C ALA A 61 35.31 -22.89 -10.57
N VAL A 62 34.19 -22.49 -9.97
CA VAL A 62 34.04 -22.37 -8.51
C VAL A 62 34.15 -23.74 -7.84
N ILE A 63 33.55 -24.80 -8.40
CA ILE A 63 33.68 -26.17 -7.88
C ILE A 63 35.13 -26.65 -7.97
N GLU A 64 35.80 -26.41 -9.10
CA GLU A 64 37.21 -26.80 -9.32
C GLU A 64 38.19 -26.11 -8.36
N VAL A 65 37.96 -24.85 -7.99
CA VAL A 65 38.81 -24.09 -7.06
C VAL A 65 38.51 -24.40 -5.60
N LEU A 66 37.25 -24.71 -5.25
CA LEU A 66 36.82 -24.92 -3.85
C LEU A 66 36.70 -26.40 -3.42
N ASP A 67 36.87 -27.36 -4.34
CA ASP A 67 36.69 -28.80 -4.09
C ASP A 67 35.32 -29.13 -3.45
N VAL A 68 34.25 -28.58 -4.04
CA VAL A 68 32.87 -28.67 -3.51
C VAL A 68 32.30 -30.08 -3.74
N LYS A 69 32.42 -30.94 -2.73
CA LYS A 69 32.10 -32.37 -2.83
C LYS A 69 30.61 -32.64 -2.90
N GLY A 70 30.22 -33.55 -3.80
CA GLY A 70 28.83 -33.99 -3.98
C GLY A 70 27.93 -33.03 -4.77
N SER A 71 28.44 -31.86 -5.18
CA SER A 71 27.71 -30.86 -5.97
C SER A 71 28.18 -30.83 -7.42
N THR A 72 27.26 -30.59 -8.35
CA THR A 72 27.57 -30.33 -9.76
C THR A 72 27.29 -28.88 -10.13
N ALA A 73 27.97 -28.36 -11.17
CA ALA A 73 27.77 -26.99 -11.64
C ALA A 73 26.31 -26.69 -12.00
N GLN A 74 25.58 -27.70 -12.52
CA GLN A 74 24.16 -27.59 -12.84
C GLN A 74 23.30 -27.42 -11.58
N GLN A 75 23.55 -28.18 -10.50
CA GLN A 75 22.81 -28.01 -9.25
C GLN A 75 23.03 -26.64 -8.61
N LEU A 76 24.28 -26.15 -8.59
CA LEU A 76 24.57 -24.81 -8.06
C LEU A 76 23.95 -23.72 -8.94
N PHE A 77 23.93 -23.90 -10.26
CA PHE A 77 23.22 -23.03 -11.19
C PHE A 77 21.70 -23.02 -10.91
N ASP A 78 21.06 -24.19 -10.90
CA ASP A 78 19.61 -24.37 -10.70
C ASP A 78 19.13 -23.85 -9.33
N GLU A 79 19.95 -23.96 -8.28
CA GLU A 79 19.68 -23.34 -6.98
C GLU A 79 19.88 -21.81 -6.98
N SER A 80 20.86 -21.31 -7.72
CA SER A 80 21.17 -19.88 -7.78
C SER A 80 20.16 -19.09 -8.63
N GLU A 81 19.64 -19.67 -9.72
CA GLU A 81 18.77 -18.98 -10.67
C GLU A 81 17.51 -18.36 -10.03
N PRO A 82 16.67 -19.09 -9.26
CA PRO A 82 15.47 -18.51 -8.64
C PRO A 82 15.82 -17.45 -7.57
N LEU A 83 16.97 -17.59 -6.90
CA LEU A 83 17.45 -16.61 -5.92
C LEU A 83 17.88 -15.31 -6.61
N LEU A 84 18.69 -15.39 -7.67
CA LEU A 84 19.06 -14.25 -8.50
C LEU A 84 17.83 -13.57 -9.13
N GLN A 85 16.93 -14.37 -9.71
CA GLN A 85 15.67 -13.91 -10.30
C GLN A 85 14.77 -13.13 -9.34
N ALA A 86 14.81 -13.43 -8.04
CA ALA A 86 14.09 -12.71 -7.00
C ALA A 86 14.82 -11.44 -6.52
N ARG A 87 16.16 -11.39 -6.64
CA ARG A 87 17.01 -10.27 -6.21
C ARG A 87 17.30 -9.25 -7.32
N TRP A 88 17.10 -9.58 -8.60
CA TRP A 88 17.24 -8.65 -9.74
C TRP A 88 16.52 -7.29 -9.58
N PRO A 89 15.34 -7.18 -8.95
CA PRO A 89 14.73 -5.89 -8.62
C PRO A 89 15.61 -4.98 -7.74
N ASP A 90 16.48 -5.53 -6.91
CA ASP A 90 17.32 -4.78 -5.98
C ASP A 90 18.47 -4.05 -6.71
N ALA A 91 19.06 -4.68 -7.73
CA ALA A 91 20.34 -4.31 -8.39
C ALA A 91 20.52 -2.80 -8.59
N HIS A 92 21.33 -2.15 -7.74
CA HIS A 92 21.41 -0.68 -7.70
C HIS A 92 22.09 -0.09 -8.94
N LEU A 93 21.82 1.18 -9.23
CA LEU A 93 22.49 1.90 -10.32
C LEU A 93 23.93 2.23 -9.92
N LEU A 94 24.88 1.97 -10.80
CA LEU A 94 26.28 2.25 -10.56
C LEU A 94 26.54 3.77 -10.53
N PRO A 95 27.43 4.29 -9.67
CA PRO A 95 27.59 5.74 -9.51
C PRO A 95 27.96 6.43 -10.82
N GLY A 96 27.18 7.46 -11.16
CA GLY A 96 27.29 8.21 -12.42
C GLY A 96 26.35 7.74 -13.55
N ALA A 97 25.82 6.51 -13.50
CA ALA A 97 24.95 5.94 -14.54
C ALA A 97 23.73 6.81 -14.85
N GLU A 98 22.87 7.04 -13.85
CA GLU A 98 21.65 7.83 -13.99
C GLU A 98 21.95 9.26 -14.46
N ARG A 99 22.95 9.91 -13.86
CA ARG A 99 23.39 11.27 -14.22
C ARG A 99 23.84 11.37 -15.68
N LEU A 100 24.60 10.39 -16.17
CA LEU A 100 25.08 10.37 -17.55
C LEU A 100 23.94 10.13 -18.53
N LEU A 101 23.05 9.18 -18.24
CA LEU A 101 21.87 8.88 -19.07
C LEU A 101 20.93 10.10 -19.15
N HIS A 102 20.58 10.69 -18.01
CA HIS A 102 19.69 11.86 -17.94
C HIS A 102 20.28 13.05 -18.72
N HIS A 103 21.59 13.28 -18.60
CA HIS A 103 22.28 14.35 -19.32
C HIS A 103 22.30 14.10 -20.83
N LEU A 104 22.65 12.90 -21.29
CA LEU A 104 22.68 12.57 -22.73
C LEU A 104 21.28 12.65 -23.35
N HIS A 105 20.27 12.10 -22.68
CA HIS A 105 18.86 12.15 -23.12
C HIS A 105 18.34 13.60 -23.16
N ALA A 106 18.57 14.40 -22.12
CA ALA A 106 18.17 15.82 -22.08
C ALA A 106 18.88 16.70 -23.12
N LYS A 107 20.04 16.25 -23.64
CA LYS A 107 20.77 16.90 -24.74
C LYS A 107 20.46 16.29 -26.11
N GLY A 108 19.49 15.37 -26.20
CA GLY A 108 19.05 14.76 -27.45
C GLY A 108 20.07 13.82 -28.08
N VAL A 109 21.07 13.35 -27.34
CA VAL A 109 22.04 12.36 -27.82
C VAL A 109 21.38 10.98 -27.79
N PRO A 110 21.31 10.24 -28.92
CA PRO A 110 20.89 8.86 -28.94
C PRO A 110 21.67 8.00 -27.93
N VAL A 111 20.93 7.42 -26.99
CA VAL A 111 21.41 6.42 -26.04
C VAL A 111 20.73 5.08 -26.30
N ALA A 112 21.47 3.99 -26.19
CA ALA A 112 20.98 2.64 -26.45
C ALA A 112 21.65 1.60 -25.53
N LEU A 113 21.10 0.39 -25.51
CA LEU A 113 21.54 -0.70 -24.62
C LEU A 113 21.79 -2.00 -25.42
N ALA A 114 23.00 -2.53 -25.36
CA ALA A 114 23.38 -3.81 -25.94
C ALA A 114 23.83 -4.74 -24.80
N THR A 115 22.99 -5.67 -24.36
CA THR A 115 23.26 -6.51 -23.17
C THR A 115 23.28 -8.00 -23.45
N SER A 116 24.13 -8.73 -22.72
CA SER A 116 24.12 -10.19 -22.66
C SER A 116 22.92 -10.75 -21.88
N SER A 117 22.23 -9.96 -21.06
CA SER A 117 20.99 -10.38 -20.40
C SER A 117 19.88 -10.68 -21.43
N SER A 118 19.10 -11.73 -21.17
CA SER A 118 17.88 -12.03 -21.93
C SER A 118 16.82 -10.94 -21.76
N ARG A 119 15.88 -10.81 -22.69
CA ARG A 119 14.79 -9.82 -22.64
C ARG A 119 13.95 -9.98 -21.36
N ALA A 120 13.76 -11.22 -20.90
CA ALA A 120 13.10 -11.53 -19.62
C ALA A 120 13.95 -11.18 -18.38
N SER A 121 15.29 -11.26 -18.45
CA SER A 121 16.19 -10.83 -17.38
C SER A 121 16.23 -9.29 -17.28
N LEU A 122 16.42 -8.61 -18.42
CA LEU A 122 16.34 -7.15 -18.55
C LEU A 122 15.04 -6.61 -17.93
N GLN A 123 13.91 -7.24 -18.22
CA GLN A 123 12.61 -6.83 -17.67
C GLN A 123 12.60 -6.86 -16.13
N ARG A 124 13.14 -7.90 -15.49
CA ARG A 124 13.17 -7.99 -14.02
C ARG A 124 14.13 -6.99 -13.37
N LYS A 125 15.21 -6.62 -14.06
CA LYS A 125 16.21 -5.66 -13.59
C LYS A 125 15.72 -4.20 -13.68
N LEU A 126 15.07 -3.82 -14.78
CA LEU A 126 14.68 -2.42 -15.04
C LEU A 126 13.20 -2.07 -14.83
N PHE A 127 12.24 -3.01 -14.87
CA PHE A 127 10.82 -2.70 -14.60
C PHE A 127 10.51 -2.67 -13.09
N THR A 128 11.32 -1.95 -12.32
CA THR A 128 11.02 -1.55 -10.94
C THR A 128 10.64 -0.07 -10.91
N GLU A 129 9.86 0.36 -9.92
CA GLU A 129 9.38 1.76 -9.84
C GLU A 129 10.55 2.78 -9.85
N ASN A 130 11.70 2.40 -9.28
CA ASN A 130 12.87 3.26 -9.13
C ASN A 130 13.87 3.20 -10.32
N LYS A 131 13.59 2.42 -11.38
CA LYS A 131 14.53 2.21 -12.51
C LYS A 131 13.86 2.26 -13.89
N ARG A 132 12.52 2.27 -13.94
CA ARG A 132 11.74 2.27 -15.18
C ARG A 132 12.05 3.46 -16.09
N HIS A 133 12.23 4.65 -15.51
CA HIS A 133 12.52 5.90 -16.23
C HIS A 133 13.83 5.85 -17.02
N ILE A 134 14.76 4.96 -16.66
CA ILE A 134 16.02 4.74 -17.39
C ILE A 134 15.80 3.89 -18.63
N LEU A 135 14.92 2.87 -18.57
CA LEU A 135 14.57 2.08 -19.75
C LEU A 135 13.91 2.95 -20.83
N GLU A 136 13.06 3.89 -20.40
CA GLU A 136 12.33 4.84 -21.26
C GLU A 136 13.25 5.87 -21.95
N GLN A 137 14.54 5.96 -21.57
CA GLN A 137 15.52 6.83 -22.22
C GLN A 137 16.22 6.18 -23.42
N PHE A 138 16.30 4.84 -23.50
CA PHE A 138 17.00 4.14 -24.58
C PHE A 138 16.18 4.12 -25.88
N GLN A 139 16.77 4.61 -26.97
CA GLN A 139 16.15 4.62 -28.30
C GLN A 139 16.18 3.25 -29.00
N ALA A 140 17.10 2.37 -28.60
CA ALA A 140 17.27 1.02 -29.13
C ALA A 140 17.78 0.08 -28.01
N VAL A 141 17.28 -1.16 -27.96
CA VAL A 141 17.69 -2.16 -26.96
C VAL A 141 17.73 -3.57 -27.55
N THR A 142 18.91 -4.18 -27.55
CA THR A 142 19.16 -5.56 -28.01
C THR A 142 19.59 -6.43 -26.83
N CYS A 143 18.90 -7.54 -26.64
CA CYS A 143 19.19 -8.53 -25.59
C CYS A 143 19.94 -9.76 -26.14
N GLY A 144 20.57 -10.52 -25.24
CA GLY A 144 21.40 -11.68 -25.60
C GLY A 144 20.63 -12.85 -26.21
N ASP A 145 19.30 -12.89 -26.05
CA ASP A 145 18.37 -13.85 -26.64
C ASP A 145 17.79 -13.39 -28.00
N GLU A 146 18.26 -12.27 -28.55
CA GLU A 146 17.77 -11.66 -29.79
C GLU A 146 18.83 -11.55 -30.90
N VAL A 147 20.00 -12.16 -30.67
CA VAL A 147 21.14 -12.20 -31.60
C VAL A 147 21.51 -13.65 -31.93
N ALA A 148 22.07 -13.88 -33.12
CA ALA A 148 22.47 -15.23 -33.55
C ALA A 148 23.68 -15.73 -32.74
N GLU A 149 24.64 -14.83 -32.48
CA GLU A 149 25.77 -15.06 -31.60
C GLU A 149 25.84 -13.96 -30.54
N GLY A 150 25.96 -14.35 -29.26
CA GLY A 150 26.14 -13.42 -28.14
C GLY A 150 27.60 -12.95 -28.03
N LYS A 151 27.85 -11.95 -27.17
CA LYS A 151 29.19 -11.41 -26.88
C LYS A 151 30.17 -12.57 -26.56
N PRO A 152 31.37 -12.64 -27.16
CA PRO A 152 32.08 -11.57 -27.87
C PRO A 152 31.73 -11.38 -29.36
N ALA A 153 30.73 -12.06 -29.93
CA ALA A 153 30.30 -11.74 -31.29
C ALA A 153 29.73 -10.31 -31.36
N PRO A 154 29.94 -9.57 -32.48
CA PRO A 154 29.61 -8.15 -32.59
C PRO A 154 28.12 -7.84 -32.80
N ASP A 155 27.29 -8.87 -32.93
CA ASP A 155 25.91 -8.81 -33.38
C ASP A 155 25.04 -7.86 -32.54
N ALA A 156 25.20 -7.86 -31.21
CA ALA A 156 24.42 -7.00 -30.31
C ALA A 156 24.65 -5.51 -30.61
N PHE A 157 25.91 -5.10 -30.75
CA PHE A 157 26.29 -3.72 -31.06
C PHE A 157 25.99 -3.34 -32.52
N ARG A 158 26.20 -4.25 -33.48
CA ARG A 158 25.82 -4.04 -34.89
C ARG A 158 24.30 -3.88 -35.06
N ASN A 159 23.51 -4.65 -34.33
CA ASN A 159 22.06 -4.55 -34.32
C ASN A 159 21.60 -3.19 -33.77
N ILE A 160 22.19 -2.71 -32.67
CA ILE A 160 21.94 -1.34 -32.17
C ILE A 160 22.33 -0.26 -33.18
N ALA A 161 23.52 -0.33 -33.79
CA ALA A 161 23.94 0.66 -34.80
C ALA A 161 22.97 0.69 -36.01
N SER A 162 22.49 -0.48 -36.44
CA SER A 162 21.47 -0.62 -37.49
C SER A 162 20.12 -0.01 -37.08
N GLN A 163 19.63 -0.28 -35.86
CA GLN A 163 18.40 0.31 -35.32
C GLN A 163 18.47 1.85 -35.23
N LEU A 164 19.62 2.39 -34.82
CA LEU A 164 19.89 3.83 -34.77
C LEU A 164 20.20 4.45 -36.15
N GLN A 165 20.37 3.63 -37.20
CA GLN A 165 20.76 4.04 -38.55
C GLN A 165 22.11 4.80 -38.60
N LEU A 166 23.07 4.35 -37.80
CA LEU A 166 24.40 4.95 -37.68
C LEU A 166 25.52 3.99 -38.11
N ASP A 167 26.61 4.56 -38.61
CA ASP A 167 27.90 3.88 -38.75
C ASP A 167 28.46 3.58 -37.34
N PRO A 168 28.84 2.33 -37.00
CA PRO A 168 29.43 2.00 -35.70
C PRO A 168 30.60 2.89 -35.27
N ALA A 169 31.37 3.46 -36.21
CA ALA A 169 32.47 4.38 -35.89
C ALA A 169 32.00 5.75 -35.34
N ASP A 170 30.73 6.11 -35.55
CA ASP A 170 30.08 7.26 -34.90
C ASP A 170 29.59 6.95 -33.47
N CYS A 171 29.61 5.67 -33.04
CA CYS A 171 29.15 5.26 -31.72
C CYS A 171 30.29 5.19 -30.69
N LEU A 172 29.92 5.35 -29.42
CA LEU A 172 30.77 5.10 -28.25
C LEU A 172 30.11 4.06 -27.36
N ALA A 173 30.77 2.92 -27.17
CA ALA A 173 30.33 1.84 -26.29
C ALA A 173 30.86 2.03 -24.86
N PHE A 174 30.08 1.63 -23.86
CA PHE A 174 30.48 1.48 -22.46
C PHE A 174 30.31 0.02 -22.04
N GLU A 175 31.38 -0.58 -21.51
CA GLU A 175 31.47 -2.01 -21.19
C GLU A 175 32.31 -2.25 -19.94
N ASP A 176 31.96 -3.24 -19.12
CA ASP A 176 32.73 -3.65 -17.94
C ASP A 176 33.53 -4.93 -18.16
N ALA A 177 33.14 -5.78 -19.11
CA ALA A 177 33.66 -7.14 -19.31
C ALA A 177 34.50 -7.27 -20.60
N PRO A 178 35.59 -8.09 -20.64
CA PRO A 178 36.48 -8.13 -21.81
C PRO A 178 35.79 -8.63 -23.09
N SER A 179 34.91 -9.63 -22.97
CA SER A 179 34.10 -10.13 -24.09
C SER A 179 33.11 -9.08 -24.62
N GLY A 180 32.72 -8.11 -23.79
CA GLY A 180 31.93 -6.96 -24.21
C GLY A 180 32.74 -5.95 -25.01
N VAL A 181 33.95 -5.64 -24.54
CA VAL A 181 34.92 -4.82 -25.28
C VAL A 181 35.23 -5.44 -26.65
N ASP A 182 35.51 -6.75 -26.71
CA ASP A 182 35.74 -7.48 -27.96
C ASP A 182 34.54 -7.36 -28.91
N SER A 183 33.31 -7.49 -28.39
CA SER A 183 32.06 -7.37 -29.17
C SER A 183 31.87 -5.97 -29.78
N ALA A 184 32.05 -4.92 -28.97
CA ALA A 184 31.92 -3.53 -29.43
C ALA A 184 33.04 -3.14 -30.42
N THR A 185 34.28 -3.57 -30.17
CA THR A 185 35.41 -3.35 -31.09
C THR A 185 35.23 -4.11 -32.40
N ALA A 186 34.79 -5.38 -32.37
CA ALA A 186 34.47 -6.15 -33.57
C ALA A 186 33.25 -5.59 -34.33
N ALA A 187 32.37 -4.82 -33.66
CA ALA A 187 31.32 -4.04 -34.31
C ALA A 187 31.84 -2.79 -35.02
N GLY A 188 33.06 -2.34 -34.72
CA GLY A 188 33.70 -1.14 -35.29
C GLY A 188 33.55 0.13 -34.44
N MET A 189 33.22 -0.02 -33.15
CA MET A 189 32.98 1.09 -32.23
C MET A 189 34.24 1.48 -31.44
N ARG A 190 34.21 2.68 -30.84
CA ARG A 190 35.14 3.05 -29.75
C ARG A 190 34.54 2.56 -28.43
N VAL A 191 35.38 2.07 -27.51
CA VAL A 191 34.94 1.52 -26.22
C VAL A 191 35.56 2.27 -25.05
N VAL A 192 34.73 2.72 -24.12
CA VAL A 192 35.12 3.18 -22.78
C VAL A 192 34.90 2.02 -21.82
N VAL A 193 35.96 1.56 -21.16
CA VAL A 193 35.90 0.43 -20.25
C VAL A 193 35.63 0.92 -18.83
N VAL A 194 34.66 0.34 -18.15
CA VAL A 194 34.25 0.71 -16.78
C VAL A 194 34.18 -0.54 -15.91
N PRO A 195 35.31 -1.09 -15.43
CA PRO A 195 35.33 -2.37 -14.74
C PRO A 195 34.48 -2.36 -13.47
N SER A 196 33.60 -3.35 -13.32
CA SER A 196 32.68 -3.48 -12.18
C SER A 196 33.39 -3.39 -10.83
N LEU A 197 32.71 -2.78 -9.85
CA LEU A 197 33.27 -2.40 -8.54
C LEU A 197 33.88 -3.56 -7.76
N THR A 198 33.30 -4.76 -7.89
CA THR A 198 33.78 -6.02 -7.29
C THR A 198 35.06 -6.54 -7.94
N ASN A 199 35.18 -6.39 -9.27
CA ASN A 199 36.17 -7.08 -10.10
C ASN A 199 37.30 -6.15 -10.59
N ARG A 200 37.21 -4.83 -10.37
CA ARG A 200 38.14 -3.78 -10.85
C ARG A 200 39.62 -4.00 -10.50
N LEU A 201 39.96 -4.76 -9.44
CA LEU A 201 41.34 -5.13 -9.11
C LEU A 201 41.84 -6.41 -9.84
N ALA A 202 40.93 -7.28 -10.26
CA ALA A 202 41.22 -8.50 -11.02
C ALA A 202 41.13 -8.31 -12.54
N TYR A 203 40.51 -7.22 -12.99
CA TYR A 203 40.32 -6.91 -14.41
C TYR A 203 41.64 -6.82 -15.17
N PRO A 204 41.80 -7.52 -16.33
CA PRO A 204 42.99 -7.41 -17.15
C PRO A 204 43.08 -5.99 -17.72
N LYS A 205 44.13 -5.24 -17.38
CA LYS A 205 44.33 -3.88 -17.88
C LYS A 205 44.41 -3.91 -19.42
N PRO A 206 43.44 -3.34 -20.16
CA PRO A 206 43.50 -3.34 -21.61
C PRO A 206 44.54 -2.32 -22.07
N GLU A 207 45.26 -2.62 -23.14
CA GLU A 207 46.09 -1.61 -23.80
C GLU A 207 45.18 -0.63 -24.55
N ILE A 208 45.26 0.64 -24.17
CA ILE A 208 44.55 1.75 -24.83
C ILE A 208 45.24 1.99 -26.17
N ASP A 209 44.78 1.30 -27.21
CA ASP A 209 45.34 1.35 -28.56
C ASP A 209 44.24 1.33 -29.64
N ALA A 210 44.63 1.64 -30.88
CA ALA A 210 43.69 1.75 -32.00
C ALA A 210 43.28 0.38 -32.61
N LYS A 211 43.72 -0.75 -32.06
CA LYS A 211 43.38 -2.11 -32.48
C LYS A 211 42.41 -2.78 -31.50
N SER A 212 42.56 -2.53 -30.20
CA SER A 212 41.69 -3.01 -29.14
C SER A 212 40.36 -2.26 -29.08
N GLY A 213 40.27 -1.09 -29.74
CA GLY A 213 39.10 -0.19 -29.73
C GLY A 213 38.86 0.51 -28.39
N CYS A 214 39.58 0.11 -27.34
CA CYS A 214 39.58 0.74 -26.03
C CYS A 214 40.23 2.13 -26.13
N CYS A 215 39.44 3.17 -25.87
CA CYS A 215 39.88 4.56 -25.92
C CYS A 215 40.13 5.17 -24.53
N GLU A 216 39.48 4.64 -23.48
CA GLU A 216 39.65 5.06 -22.09
C GLU A 216 39.24 3.93 -21.13
N VAL A 217 39.83 3.91 -19.93
CA VAL A 217 39.45 3.02 -18.83
C VAL A 217 39.12 3.88 -17.62
N LEU A 218 37.85 3.92 -17.21
CA LEU A 218 37.36 4.72 -16.09
C LEU A 218 37.36 3.95 -14.78
N SER A 219 37.28 4.67 -13.66
CA SER A 219 37.07 4.11 -12.33
C SER A 219 35.60 4.12 -11.90
N SER A 220 34.79 4.96 -12.55
CA SER A 220 33.34 5.09 -12.41
C SER A 220 32.78 5.92 -13.58
N LEU A 221 31.47 5.82 -13.87
CA LEU A 221 30.79 6.75 -14.77
C LEU A 221 30.76 8.20 -14.22
N LEU A 222 31.10 8.43 -12.94
CA LEU A 222 31.37 9.76 -12.38
C LEU A 222 32.58 10.46 -13.00
N ASP A 223 33.54 9.70 -13.54
CA ASP A 223 34.78 10.24 -14.13
C ASP A 223 34.58 10.79 -15.54
N PHE A 224 33.63 10.22 -16.30
CA PHE A 224 33.47 10.44 -17.73
C PHE A 224 33.27 11.92 -18.08
N GLN A 225 33.95 12.39 -19.14
CA GLN A 225 33.87 13.77 -19.61
C GLN A 225 33.35 13.79 -21.07
N PRO A 226 32.03 13.95 -21.29
CA PRO A 226 31.41 13.89 -22.62
C PRO A 226 32.09 14.78 -23.67
N SER A 227 32.57 15.95 -23.27
CA SER A 227 33.23 16.93 -24.13
C SER A 227 34.53 16.43 -24.78
N GLN A 228 35.22 15.44 -24.19
CA GLN A 228 36.41 14.82 -24.82
C GLN A 228 36.07 14.03 -26.09
N TYR A 229 34.82 13.59 -26.21
CA TYR A 229 34.29 12.76 -27.30
C TYR A 229 33.47 13.54 -28.34
N GLY A 230 33.37 14.87 -28.17
CA GLY A 230 32.52 15.75 -28.97
C GLY A 230 31.05 15.77 -28.52
N LEU A 231 30.71 15.12 -27.40
CA LEU A 231 29.37 15.15 -26.83
C LEU A 231 29.16 16.41 -25.96
N PRO A 232 27.91 16.89 -25.76
CA PRO A 232 27.63 18.03 -24.89
C PRO A 232 28.15 17.80 -23.46
N GLY A 233 28.93 18.75 -22.92
CA GLY A 233 29.47 18.67 -21.56
C GLY A 233 28.39 18.85 -20.48
N PHE A 234 28.66 18.35 -19.27
CA PHE A 234 27.74 18.45 -18.12
C PHE A 234 27.51 19.90 -17.65
N GLU A 235 26.25 20.24 -17.39
CA GLU A 235 25.83 21.60 -16.96
C GLU A 235 25.47 21.68 -15.46
N ASP A 236 25.35 20.55 -14.76
CA ASP A 236 25.01 20.46 -13.32
C ASP A 236 26.24 20.64 -12.40
N LEU A 237 27.43 20.82 -12.97
CA LEU A 237 28.70 20.92 -12.23
C LEU A 237 28.75 22.18 -11.35
N ILE A 238 28.62 22.00 -10.03
CA ILE A 238 28.62 23.11 -9.07
C ILE A 238 30.04 23.66 -8.92
N CYS A 239 30.41 24.60 -9.78
CA CYS A 239 31.76 25.15 -9.92
C CYS A 239 32.82 24.06 -10.14
N GLY A 240 32.57 23.11 -11.05
CA GLY A 240 33.51 22.02 -11.36
C GLY A 240 33.59 20.91 -10.30
N VAL A 241 32.49 20.64 -9.60
CA VAL A 241 32.30 19.44 -8.76
C VAL A 241 31.00 18.77 -9.18
N THR A 242 31.02 17.44 -9.32
CA THR A 242 29.83 16.63 -9.56
C THR A 242 29.00 16.58 -8.28
N PRO A 243 27.73 17.05 -8.27
CA PRO A 243 26.90 17.00 -7.06
C PRO A 243 26.54 15.56 -6.70
N MET A 244 26.54 15.24 -5.40
CA MET A 244 26.00 13.97 -4.89
C MET A 244 24.58 14.20 -4.36
N HIS A 245 23.59 13.60 -5.00
CA HIS A 245 22.18 13.74 -4.62
C HIS A 245 21.50 12.36 -4.52
N PRO A 246 20.87 12.02 -3.36
CA PRO A 246 20.96 12.73 -2.09
C PRO A 246 22.38 12.67 -1.50
N PRO A 247 22.77 13.58 -0.59
CA PRO A 247 24.04 13.50 0.12
C PRO A 247 24.18 12.19 0.91
N TRP A 248 25.30 11.49 0.74
CA TRP A 248 25.61 10.30 1.54
C TRP A 248 25.90 10.72 2.98
N ARG A 249 25.37 9.98 3.96
CA ARG A 249 25.63 10.20 5.38
C ARG A 249 26.44 9.04 5.92
N LEU A 250 27.62 9.33 6.48
CA LEU A 250 28.50 8.33 7.10
C LEU A 250 28.68 8.68 8.58
N VAL A 251 28.86 7.66 9.42
CA VAL A 251 29.08 7.81 10.86
C VAL A 251 30.17 6.82 11.26
N GLY A 252 31.23 7.29 11.92
CA GLY A 252 32.34 6.42 12.33
C GLY A 252 33.18 7.05 13.44
N THR A 253 33.81 6.18 14.22
CA THR A 253 34.75 6.57 15.29
C THR A 253 36.09 7.01 14.69
N VAL A 254 36.65 8.12 15.17
CA VAL A 254 37.96 8.61 14.71
C VAL A 254 39.09 7.80 15.33
N VAL A 255 39.92 7.17 14.50
CA VAL A 255 41.06 6.33 14.91
C VAL A 255 42.40 6.93 14.48
N LYS A 256 43.50 6.45 15.07
CA LYS A 256 44.85 6.86 14.69
C LYS A 256 45.22 6.25 13.33
N GLY A 257 45.26 7.09 12.30
CA GLY A 257 45.66 6.71 10.95
C GLY A 257 47.16 6.44 10.78
N PHE A 258 47.53 5.90 9.61
CA PHE A 258 48.90 5.46 9.26
C PHE A 258 49.89 6.60 8.97
N GLY A 259 49.71 7.79 9.56
CA GLY A 259 50.62 8.93 9.43
C GLY A 259 50.66 9.63 8.06
N ARG A 260 49.81 9.26 7.09
CA ARG A 260 49.82 9.86 5.73
C ARG A 260 49.36 11.32 5.71
N GLY A 261 48.24 11.63 6.37
CA GLY A 261 47.81 13.00 6.64
C GLY A 261 48.51 13.57 7.88
N SER A 262 49.83 13.67 7.84
CA SER A 262 50.61 14.09 9.01
C SER A 262 50.41 15.58 9.34
N LYS A 263 50.55 15.93 10.62
CA LYS A 263 50.69 17.33 11.05
C LYS A 263 51.88 18.03 10.39
N GLU A 264 52.92 17.26 10.03
CA GLU A 264 54.12 17.74 9.34
C GLU A 264 53.86 18.15 7.88
N LEU A 265 52.88 17.52 7.21
CA LEU A 265 52.43 17.87 5.86
C LEU A 265 51.34 18.96 5.85
N GLY A 266 50.82 19.37 7.01
CA GLY A 266 49.76 20.38 7.13
C GLY A 266 48.35 19.91 6.76
N ILE A 267 48.12 18.60 6.67
CA ILE A 267 46.88 17.99 6.18
C ILE A 267 46.34 16.97 7.21
N PRO A 268 45.82 17.41 8.38
CA PRO A 268 45.36 16.51 9.44
C PRO A 268 44.08 15.74 9.06
N THR A 269 44.21 14.44 8.80
CA THR A 269 43.09 13.54 8.44
C THR A 269 42.52 12.79 9.64
N ALA A 270 41.22 12.96 9.92
CA ALA A 270 40.48 12.23 10.94
C ALA A 270 40.04 10.85 10.42
N ASN A 271 40.96 9.89 10.41
CA ASN A 271 40.75 8.54 9.85
C ASN A 271 39.58 7.84 10.58
N LEU A 272 38.67 7.20 9.84
CA LEU A 272 37.54 6.48 10.42
C LEU A 272 37.87 5.01 10.65
N ASP A 273 37.28 4.40 11.69
CA ASP A 273 37.33 2.95 11.88
C ASP A 273 36.61 2.23 10.73
N ASN A 274 37.31 1.28 10.11
CA ASN A 274 36.76 0.41 9.06
C ASN A 274 35.70 -0.55 9.60
N SER A 275 35.74 -0.96 10.87
CA SER A 275 34.91 -2.08 11.38
C SER A 275 33.39 -1.88 11.16
N ALA A 276 32.90 -0.66 11.32
CA ALA A 276 31.51 -0.28 11.12
C ALA A 276 31.19 0.21 9.69
N LEU A 277 32.21 0.44 8.85
CA LEU A 277 32.09 1.06 7.53
C LEU A 277 32.43 0.12 6.37
N GLN A 278 33.03 -1.04 6.64
CA GLN A 278 33.61 -1.96 5.65
C GLN A 278 32.66 -2.28 4.49
N ALA A 279 31.39 -2.61 4.77
CA ALA A 279 30.41 -2.92 3.74
C ALA A 279 30.10 -1.72 2.81
N VAL A 280 29.86 -0.54 3.40
CA VAL A 280 29.59 0.70 2.65
C VAL A 280 30.79 1.11 1.80
N LEU A 281 31.99 1.00 2.35
CA LEU A 281 33.23 1.34 1.64
C LEU A 281 33.55 0.32 0.54
N ALA A 282 33.26 -0.97 0.72
CA ALA A 282 33.46 -2.00 -0.31
C ALA A 282 32.72 -1.67 -1.62
N GLU A 283 31.51 -1.12 -1.54
CA GLU A 283 30.70 -0.72 -2.69
C GLU A 283 30.92 0.75 -3.13
N THR A 284 31.64 1.56 -2.35
CA THR A 284 31.88 2.98 -2.69
C THR A 284 32.96 3.17 -3.77
N VAL A 285 32.72 4.04 -4.76
CA VAL A 285 33.70 4.46 -5.77
C VAL A 285 34.92 5.14 -5.12
N THR A 286 36.12 4.85 -5.63
CA THR A 286 37.32 5.53 -5.12
C THR A 286 37.54 6.90 -5.75
N GLY A 287 38.00 7.86 -4.94
CA GLY A 287 38.22 9.24 -5.36
C GLY A 287 38.15 10.23 -4.21
N ILE A 288 38.14 11.51 -4.56
CA ILE A 288 38.13 12.63 -3.61
C ILE A 288 36.75 13.28 -3.60
N TYR A 289 36.20 13.45 -2.40
CA TYR A 289 34.87 13.96 -2.12
C TYR A 289 34.92 15.25 -1.29
N CYS A 290 33.84 16.03 -1.29
CA CYS A 290 33.64 17.18 -0.40
C CYS A 290 32.29 17.13 0.30
N GLY A 291 32.19 17.77 1.47
CA GLY A 291 30.97 17.78 2.26
C GLY A 291 31.12 18.51 3.60
N TRP A 292 30.32 18.10 4.57
CA TRP A 292 30.28 18.65 5.93
C TRP A 292 30.54 17.55 6.97
N ALA A 293 31.05 17.93 8.14
CA ALA A 293 31.35 17.05 9.27
C ALA A 293 30.95 17.69 10.61
N SER A 294 30.51 16.89 11.58
CA SER A 294 30.29 17.29 12.99
C SER A 294 30.86 16.25 13.94
N ILE A 295 31.50 16.68 15.03
CA ILE A 295 32.21 15.83 16.01
C ILE A 295 31.35 15.65 17.27
N GLY A 296 31.37 14.47 17.88
CA GLY A 296 30.75 14.19 19.18
C GLY A 296 29.25 14.50 19.19
N SER A 297 28.74 15.11 20.26
CA SER A 297 27.37 15.63 20.33
C SER A 297 27.20 17.03 19.73
N SER A 298 28.25 17.63 19.14
CA SER A 298 28.22 19.03 18.70
C SER A 298 27.25 19.30 17.54
N SER A 299 26.64 20.47 17.57
CA SER A 299 25.84 21.07 16.49
C SER A 299 26.68 21.90 15.51
N GLU A 300 27.96 22.14 15.81
CA GLU A 300 28.88 22.80 14.87
C GLU A 300 29.17 21.92 13.67
N THR A 301 29.32 22.54 12.50
CA THR A 301 29.55 21.85 11.23
C THR A 301 30.73 22.46 10.48
N TYR A 302 31.74 21.63 10.24
CA TYR A 302 32.95 21.99 9.53
C TYR A 302 32.86 21.51 8.09
N LYS A 303 33.45 22.26 7.14
CA LYS A 303 33.64 21.75 5.78
C LYS A 303 34.72 20.68 5.77
N MET A 304 34.60 19.71 4.88
CA MET A 304 35.62 18.67 4.69
C MET A 304 35.99 18.46 3.22
N VAL A 305 37.18 17.87 3.03
CA VAL A 305 37.54 17.03 1.88
C VAL A 305 37.76 15.62 2.41
N MET A 306 37.42 14.58 1.65
CA MET A 306 37.62 13.19 2.06
C MET A 306 38.16 12.36 0.91
N SER A 307 39.22 11.60 1.17
CA SER A 307 39.65 10.54 0.26
C SER A 307 38.93 9.24 0.59
N ILE A 308 38.45 8.51 -0.42
CA ILE A 308 38.09 7.10 -0.29
C ILE A 308 38.94 6.32 -1.28
N GLY A 309 39.74 5.37 -0.79
CA GLY A 309 40.79 4.74 -1.58
C GLY A 309 41.23 3.39 -1.05
N TRP A 310 41.99 2.64 -1.85
CA TRP A 310 42.65 1.41 -1.41
C TRP A 310 43.99 1.74 -0.73
N ASN A 311 44.46 0.88 0.18
CA ASN A 311 45.80 1.03 0.80
C ASN A 311 46.81 0.01 0.22
N PRO A 312 47.59 0.35 -0.83
CA PRO A 312 48.36 -0.63 -1.58
C PRO A 312 49.69 -0.99 -0.92
N PHE A 313 50.19 -0.12 -0.04
CA PHE A 313 51.52 -0.24 0.58
C PHE A 313 51.59 -1.39 1.60
N TYR A 314 50.47 -1.66 2.27
CA TYR A 314 50.33 -2.74 3.25
C TYR A 314 49.64 -4.00 2.67
N LYS A 315 49.30 -4.00 1.37
CA LYS A 315 48.46 -5.03 0.71
C LYS A 315 47.07 -5.21 1.36
N ASN A 316 46.45 -4.14 1.86
CA ASN A 316 45.13 -4.24 2.47
C ASN A 316 44.09 -4.75 1.47
N THR A 317 43.20 -5.63 1.93
CA THR A 317 42.03 -6.15 1.21
C THR A 317 40.83 -5.20 1.22
N GLU A 318 41.00 -3.99 1.74
CA GLU A 318 39.93 -3.06 2.09
C GLU A 318 40.28 -1.61 1.71
N LYS A 319 39.24 -0.79 1.56
CA LYS A 319 39.34 0.65 1.36
C LYS A 319 39.30 1.40 2.70
N THR A 320 39.87 2.59 2.76
CA THR A 320 39.81 3.52 3.90
C THR A 320 39.01 4.77 3.55
N ALA A 321 38.48 5.45 4.57
CA ALA A 321 37.86 6.78 4.45
C ALA A 321 38.66 7.79 5.29
N GLU A 322 39.23 8.79 4.63
CA GLU A 322 40.20 9.72 5.20
C GLU A 322 39.72 11.18 5.05
N PRO A 323 38.82 11.66 5.93
CA PRO A 323 38.32 13.04 5.92
C PRO A 323 39.31 14.02 6.58
N TRP A 324 39.67 15.08 5.85
CA TRP A 324 40.28 16.29 6.37
C TRP A 324 39.20 17.34 6.63
N LEU A 325 38.99 17.66 7.91
CA LEU A 325 38.15 18.80 8.32
C LEU A 325 38.94 20.09 8.11
N LEU A 326 38.34 21.06 7.43
CA LEU A 326 39.01 22.27 6.95
C LEU A 326 39.04 23.39 7.99
N HIS A 327 39.24 23.01 9.26
CA HIS A 327 39.27 23.82 10.47
C HIS A 327 40.42 23.37 11.38
N ASP A 328 41.04 24.31 12.09
CA ASP A 328 42.24 24.07 12.89
C ASP A 328 41.86 23.81 14.36
N PHE A 329 41.92 22.55 14.78
CA PHE A 329 41.57 22.13 16.14
C PHE A 329 42.79 22.23 17.09
N PRO A 330 42.61 22.65 18.35
CA PRO A 330 43.71 22.77 19.31
C PRO A 330 44.21 21.42 19.84
N GLU A 331 43.35 20.39 19.84
CA GLU A 331 43.61 19.05 20.40
C GLU A 331 43.12 17.95 19.43
N ASP A 332 43.66 16.74 19.59
CA ASP A 332 43.32 15.59 18.74
C ASP A 332 42.13 14.80 19.29
N PHE A 333 41.04 14.70 18.50
CA PHE A 333 39.77 14.07 18.89
C PHE A 333 39.69 12.57 18.52
N TYR A 334 40.72 11.79 18.87
CA TYR A 334 40.66 10.32 18.69
C TYR A 334 39.66 9.67 19.66
N GLY A 335 38.88 8.70 19.17
CA GLY A 335 37.78 8.06 19.91
C GLY A 335 36.44 8.77 19.77
N GLU A 336 36.39 9.99 19.22
CA GLU A 336 35.14 10.72 19.01
C GLU A 336 34.32 10.17 17.83
N GLN A 337 33.01 10.37 17.92
CA GLN A 337 32.03 10.08 16.87
C GLN A 337 32.06 11.18 15.80
N LEU A 338 32.42 10.85 14.56
CA LEU A 338 32.37 11.77 13.43
C LEU A 338 31.17 11.45 12.53
N ARG A 339 30.22 12.39 12.44
CA ARG A 339 29.12 12.34 11.46
C ARG A 339 29.49 13.16 10.23
N LEU A 340 29.38 12.56 9.05
CA LEU A 340 29.68 13.17 7.76
C LEU A 340 28.42 13.29 6.89
N ALA A 341 28.37 14.35 6.08
CA ALA A 341 27.43 14.52 4.97
C ALA A 341 28.21 14.84 3.70
N VAL A 342 28.37 13.85 2.81
CA VAL A 342 29.10 13.95 1.55
C VAL A 342 28.19 14.54 0.48
N CYS A 343 28.55 15.71 -0.07
CA CYS A 343 27.69 16.49 -0.96
C CYS A 343 28.19 16.62 -2.40
N GLY A 344 29.42 16.18 -2.70
CA GLY A 344 29.99 16.29 -4.04
C GLY A 344 31.23 15.42 -4.26
N TYR A 345 31.40 14.96 -5.49
CA TYR A 345 32.59 14.27 -6.00
C TYR A 345 33.48 15.27 -6.75
N ILE A 346 34.77 15.30 -6.39
CA ILE A 346 35.74 16.25 -6.95
C ILE A 346 36.48 15.65 -8.15
N ARG A 347 37.01 14.45 -7.98
CA ARG A 347 37.88 13.77 -8.97
C ARG A 347 38.17 12.32 -8.57
N PRO A 348 38.61 11.47 -9.50
CA PRO A 348 39.21 10.18 -9.18
C PRO A 348 40.52 10.31 -8.38
N GLU A 349 40.93 9.18 -7.80
CA GLU A 349 42.31 8.98 -7.34
C GLU A 349 43.29 9.14 -8.50
N ALA A 350 44.50 9.64 -8.21
CA ALA A 350 45.53 9.86 -9.21
C ALA A 350 46.91 9.55 -8.61
N ASN A 351 47.81 9.05 -9.45
CA ASN A 351 49.23 8.93 -9.11
C ASN A 351 49.94 10.25 -9.43
N PHE A 352 50.87 10.67 -8.58
CA PHE A 352 51.64 11.90 -8.74
C PHE A 352 53.12 11.60 -8.89
N THR A 353 53.82 12.41 -9.68
CA THR A 353 55.26 12.24 -9.96
C THR A 353 56.17 12.79 -8.86
N SER A 354 55.63 13.56 -7.91
CA SER A 354 56.34 14.05 -6.73
C SER A 354 55.38 14.31 -5.56
N LEU A 355 55.93 14.47 -4.36
CA LEU A 355 55.17 14.76 -3.14
C LEU A 355 54.55 16.16 -3.17
N GLU A 356 55.26 17.14 -3.73
CA GLU A 356 54.81 18.53 -3.86
C GLU A 356 53.59 18.63 -4.78
N ALA A 357 53.56 17.85 -5.85
CA ALA A 357 52.42 17.77 -6.77
C ALA A 357 51.17 17.16 -6.09
N LEU A 358 51.36 16.15 -5.23
CA LEU A 358 50.28 15.58 -4.40
C LEU A 358 49.75 16.61 -3.38
N ILE A 359 50.64 17.25 -2.61
CA ILE A 359 50.27 18.29 -1.63
C ILE A 359 49.50 19.43 -2.32
N ALA A 360 50.05 19.98 -3.40
CA ALA A 360 49.41 21.06 -4.15
C ALA A 360 48.00 20.68 -4.65
N ARG A 361 47.80 19.42 -5.08
CA ARG A 361 46.48 18.94 -5.48
C ARG A 361 45.51 18.79 -4.31
N ILE A 362 45.95 18.32 -3.14
CA ILE A 362 45.09 18.21 -1.96
C ILE A 362 44.69 19.60 -1.44
N HIS A 363 45.61 20.58 -1.45
CA HIS A 363 45.27 21.96 -1.11
C HIS A 363 44.33 22.60 -2.13
N GLU A 364 44.43 22.26 -3.42
CA GLU A 364 43.45 22.66 -4.45
C GLU A 364 42.08 22.03 -4.20
N ASP A 365 42.02 20.73 -3.86
CA ASP A 365 40.77 20.04 -3.48
C ASP A 365 40.12 20.70 -2.23
N ALA A 366 40.92 21.17 -1.27
CA ALA A 366 40.46 21.93 -0.12
C ALA A 366 40.03 23.37 -0.45
N ARG A 367 40.70 24.06 -1.38
CA ARG A 367 40.28 25.37 -1.90
C ARG A 367 38.91 25.27 -2.58
N ILE A 368 38.76 24.24 -3.40
CA ILE A 368 37.53 23.79 -4.05
C ILE A 368 36.41 23.62 -3.01
N SER A 369 36.61 22.85 -1.94
CA SER A 369 35.60 22.67 -0.88
C SER A 369 35.30 23.98 -0.11
N ARG A 370 36.34 24.75 0.27
CA ARG A 370 36.21 26.02 1.02
C ARG A 370 35.36 27.06 0.29
N GLN A 371 35.51 27.24 -1.02
CA GLN A 371 34.84 28.31 -1.76
C GLN A 371 33.31 28.16 -1.90
N ARG A 372 32.72 26.97 -1.69
CA ARG A 372 31.29 26.73 -1.96
C ARG A 372 30.40 26.99 -0.75
N SER A 373 29.63 28.08 -0.75
CA SER A 373 28.52 28.31 0.20
C SER A 373 27.22 27.60 -0.24
N SER A 374 27.06 27.38 -1.54
CA SER A 374 25.87 26.79 -2.18
C SER A 374 25.52 25.37 -1.71
N LEU A 375 26.52 24.53 -1.40
CA LEU A 375 26.34 23.16 -0.90
C LEU A 375 25.52 23.10 0.41
N ARG A 376 25.38 24.20 1.15
CA ARG A 376 24.51 24.29 2.34
C ARG A 376 23.03 24.09 2.02
N ARG A 377 22.57 24.39 0.79
CA ARG A 377 21.19 24.07 0.35
C ARG A 377 20.97 22.56 0.19
N VAL A 378 21.94 21.85 -0.36
CA VAL A 378 21.86 20.39 -0.61
C VAL A 378 21.96 19.59 0.70
N ALA A 379 22.75 20.06 1.67
CA ALA A 379 22.84 19.43 2.99
C ALA A 379 21.56 19.61 3.86
N ALA A 380 20.71 20.58 3.53
CA ALA A 380 19.53 20.96 4.32
C ALA A 380 18.22 20.26 3.92
N SER A 381 18.20 19.47 2.84
CA SER A 381 17.02 18.69 2.46
C SER A 381 16.77 17.55 3.46
N LYS A 382 15.54 17.48 3.97
CA LYS A 382 15.07 16.33 4.75
C LYS A 382 15.18 15.04 3.90
N PRO A 383 15.47 13.87 4.51
CA PRO A 383 15.51 12.62 3.77
C PRO A 383 14.14 12.27 3.20
N ASP A 384 14.12 11.66 2.02
CA ASP A 384 12.97 10.89 1.57
C ASP A 384 12.79 9.65 2.48
N ARG A 385 11.55 9.20 2.68
CA ARG A 385 11.21 8.12 3.60
C ARG A 385 11.54 6.72 3.07
N THR A 386 11.86 6.61 1.79
CA THR A 386 12.27 5.35 1.14
C THR A 386 13.56 4.75 1.70
N SER A 387 14.47 5.56 2.28
CA SER A 387 15.80 5.10 2.71
C SER A 387 15.92 4.68 4.19
N GLN A 388 14.82 4.57 4.95
CA GLN A 388 14.87 4.07 6.34
C GLN A 388 14.81 2.53 6.45
N GLY A 389 14.72 1.81 5.33
CA GLY A 389 14.57 0.34 5.31
C GLY A 389 15.82 -0.48 5.62
N GLN A 390 16.99 0.12 5.90
CA GLN A 390 18.25 -0.64 6.00
C GLN A 390 19.31 -0.05 6.95
N GLN A 391 18.95 0.18 8.21
CA GLN A 391 19.91 0.13 9.31
C GLN A 391 19.42 -0.89 10.35
N ARG A 392 20.08 -2.06 10.40
CA ARG A 392 19.84 -3.04 11.47
C ARG A 392 20.59 -2.58 12.70
N ASP A 393 19.86 -2.41 13.79
CA ASP A 393 20.44 -2.09 15.10
C ASP A 393 21.07 -3.37 15.67
N VAL A 394 22.41 -3.47 15.63
CA VAL A 394 23.16 -4.64 16.09
C VAL A 394 23.82 -4.32 17.44
N SER A 395 22.99 -4.06 18.44
CA SER A 395 23.43 -3.95 19.83
C SER A 395 23.76 -5.34 20.39
N HIS A 396 24.98 -5.82 20.17
CA HIS A 396 25.48 -7.00 20.87
C HIS A 396 25.57 -6.71 22.37
N LYS A 397 24.62 -7.25 23.14
CA LYS A 397 24.77 -7.38 24.59
C LYS A 397 25.80 -8.47 24.87
N VAL A 398 26.85 -8.09 25.58
CA VAL A 398 27.69 -9.03 26.35
C VAL A 398 27.04 -9.08 27.73
N ASP A 399 26.38 -10.18 28.04
CA ASP A 399 25.90 -10.47 29.40
C ASP A 399 26.88 -11.45 30.06
N GLU A 400 27.24 -11.19 31.31
CA GLU A 400 28.34 -11.87 32.03
C GLU A 400 27.93 -13.24 32.61
N VAL A 401 28.92 -14.03 33.05
CA VAL A 401 28.71 -15.37 33.61
C VAL A 401 28.75 -15.33 35.14
N GLU A 402 27.68 -15.80 35.78
CA GLU A 402 27.68 -16.29 37.17
C GLU A 402 27.03 -17.68 37.22
N GLU A 403 27.40 -18.49 38.22
CA GLU A 403 27.15 -19.94 38.29
C GLU A 403 26.05 -20.35 39.30
N ASP A 404 25.48 -21.54 39.05
CA ASP A 404 24.76 -22.45 39.97
C ASP A 404 23.58 -21.95 40.86
N ASP A 405 22.36 -22.29 40.43
CA ASP A 405 21.28 -22.80 41.32
C ASP A 405 20.77 -24.15 40.77
N PRO A 406 20.96 -25.28 41.48
CA PRO A 406 20.71 -26.63 40.95
C PRO A 406 19.25 -27.12 41.07
N THR A 407 18.25 -26.34 40.63
CA THR A 407 16.82 -26.76 40.61
C THR A 407 16.06 -26.64 39.26
N PRO A 408 16.67 -26.93 38.09
CA PRO A 408 15.97 -26.82 36.80
C PRO A 408 14.81 -27.83 36.61
N PHE A 409 13.81 -27.40 35.84
CA PHE A 409 12.58 -28.08 35.35
C PHE A 409 11.28 -27.97 36.16
N TYR A 410 11.24 -28.09 37.48
CA TYR A 410 9.94 -28.12 38.19
C TYR A 410 9.24 -26.74 38.25
N GLU A 411 9.95 -25.67 38.60
CA GLU A 411 9.29 -24.39 38.86
C GLU A 411 8.64 -23.74 37.61
N PRO A 412 9.27 -23.69 36.41
CA PRO A 412 8.64 -23.08 35.23
C PRO A 412 7.38 -23.82 34.78
N LEU A 413 7.37 -25.14 34.97
CA LEU A 413 6.26 -26.02 34.60
C LEU A 413 5.10 -25.89 35.60
N LEU A 414 5.41 -25.80 36.89
CA LEU A 414 4.44 -25.51 37.95
C LEU A 414 3.85 -24.10 37.81
N ARG A 415 4.68 -23.07 37.56
CA ARG A 415 4.22 -21.70 37.27
C ARG A 415 3.28 -21.68 36.06
N SER A 416 3.62 -22.37 34.97
CA SER A 416 2.77 -22.44 33.77
C SER A 416 1.42 -23.14 34.04
N PHE A 417 1.41 -24.21 34.84
CA PHE A 417 0.18 -24.91 35.24
C PHE A 417 -0.71 -24.04 36.12
N VAL A 418 -0.15 -23.39 37.14
CA VAL A 418 -0.86 -22.50 38.07
C VAL A 418 -1.41 -21.26 37.36
N LEU A 419 -0.61 -20.61 36.49
CA LEU A 419 -1.05 -19.47 35.69
C LEU A 419 -2.13 -19.88 34.68
N GLY A 420 -1.98 -21.03 34.01
CA GLY A 420 -2.96 -21.53 33.05
C GLY A 420 -4.34 -21.80 33.68
N LEU A 421 -4.37 -22.46 34.85
CA LEU A 421 -5.60 -22.68 35.61
C LEU A 421 -6.17 -21.37 36.17
N GLY A 422 -5.33 -20.50 36.74
CA GLY A 422 -5.76 -19.22 37.30
C GLY A 422 -6.42 -18.31 36.27
N VAL A 423 -5.79 -18.12 35.09
CA VAL A 423 -6.35 -17.31 34.00
C VAL A 423 -7.64 -17.94 33.46
N GLY A 424 -7.71 -19.26 33.30
CA GLY A 424 -8.93 -19.94 32.85
C GLY A 424 -10.12 -19.74 33.81
N VAL A 425 -9.90 -19.89 35.12
CA VAL A 425 -10.93 -19.65 36.13
C VAL A 425 -11.37 -18.18 36.16
N ILE A 426 -10.44 -17.24 36.08
CA ILE A 426 -10.74 -15.79 36.05
C ILE A 426 -11.59 -15.42 34.82
N PHE A 427 -11.26 -15.94 33.63
CA PHE A 427 -12.00 -15.62 32.41
C PHE A 427 -13.44 -16.12 32.43
N GLU A 428 -13.68 -17.37 32.85
CA GLU A 428 -15.05 -17.90 32.93
C GLU A 428 -15.84 -17.20 34.06
N SER A 429 -15.24 -17.01 35.25
CA SER A 429 -15.88 -16.23 36.34
C SER A 429 -16.23 -14.80 35.91
N GLY A 430 -15.36 -14.15 35.12
CA GLY A 430 -15.62 -12.83 34.55
C GLY A 430 -16.76 -12.82 33.52
N HIS A 431 -16.81 -13.81 32.62
CA HIS A 431 -17.92 -13.94 31.66
C HIS A 431 -19.25 -14.13 32.37
N VAL A 432 -19.27 -14.92 33.44
CA VAL A 432 -20.44 -15.18 34.29
C VAL A 432 -20.90 -13.91 35.02
N ALA A 433 -19.98 -13.16 35.63
CA ALA A 433 -20.30 -11.90 36.29
C ALA A 433 -20.90 -10.88 35.30
N LEU A 434 -20.32 -10.75 34.10
CA LEU A 434 -20.82 -9.87 33.04
C LEU A 434 -22.20 -10.29 32.52
N ARG A 435 -22.47 -11.60 32.39
CA ARG A 435 -23.80 -12.12 32.04
C ARG A 435 -24.85 -11.79 33.11
N PHE A 436 -24.49 -11.94 34.38
CA PHE A 436 -25.39 -11.64 35.50
C PHE A 436 -25.69 -10.13 35.62
N LEU A 437 -24.67 -9.28 35.47
CA LEU A 437 -24.82 -7.83 35.42
C LEU A 437 -25.66 -7.37 34.21
N GLY A 438 -25.49 -8.00 33.03
CA GLY A 438 -26.32 -7.73 31.86
C GLY A 438 -27.80 -8.04 32.10
N LEU A 439 -28.12 -9.16 32.75
CA LEU A 439 -29.50 -9.50 33.13
C LEU A 439 -30.09 -8.51 34.16
N LEU A 440 -29.31 -8.09 35.16
CA LEU A 440 -29.73 -7.05 36.10
C LEU A 440 -29.99 -5.70 35.43
N TRP A 441 -29.28 -5.40 34.33
CA TRP A 441 -29.49 -4.21 33.51
C TRP A 441 -30.76 -4.32 32.66
N GLU A 442 -30.97 -5.45 31.98
CA GLU A 442 -32.16 -5.71 31.14
C GLU A 442 -33.47 -5.78 31.95
N MET A 443 -33.44 -6.26 33.20
CA MET A 443 -34.64 -6.38 34.05
C MET A 443 -35.17 -5.03 34.58
N GLY A 444 -34.38 -3.95 34.51
CA GLY A 444 -34.78 -2.61 34.96
C GLY A 444 -34.73 -2.43 36.48
N TYR A 445 -34.31 -1.24 36.93
CA TYR A 445 -33.89 -1.00 38.31
C TYR A 445 -35.06 -0.72 39.30
N ARG A 446 -36.06 -1.60 39.37
CA ARG A 446 -37.16 -1.52 40.37
C ARG A 446 -37.53 -2.89 40.97
N GLN A 447 -37.59 -2.93 42.31
CA GLN A 447 -37.99 -4.06 43.17
C GLN A 447 -37.04 -5.28 43.15
N THR A 448 -36.00 -5.20 43.98
CA THR A 448 -34.89 -6.17 44.11
C THR A 448 -35.18 -7.42 44.97
N VAL A 449 -36.42 -7.65 45.41
CA VAL A 449 -36.73 -8.65 46.46
C VAL A 449 -37.03 -10.05 45.90
N ASP A 450 -37.64 -10.16 44.72
CA ASP A 450 -38.17 -11.43 44.16
C ASP A 450 -37.33 -12.04 43.02
N VAL A 451 -36.19 -11.43 42.68
CA VAL A 451 -35.36 -11.84 41.52
C VAL A 451 -34.57 -13.12 41.81
N LEU A 452 -34.02 -13.24 43.02
CA LEU A 452 -33.00 -14.24 43.35
C LEU A 452 -33.48 -15.71 43.21
N PRO A 453 -34.67 -16.11 43.69
CA PRO A 453 -35.15 -17.49 43.56
C PRO A 453 -35.37 -17.92 42.11
N ARG A 454 -35.94 -17.02 41.28
CA ARG A 454 -36.25 -17.29 39.86
C ARG A 454 -34.99 -17.47 39.02
N VAL A 455 -33.94 -16.69 39.30
CA VAL A 455 -32.63 -16.88 38.65
C VAL A 455 -32.01 -18.22 39.07
N GLN A 456 -32.14 -18.62 40.35
CA GLN A 456 -31.65 -19.92 40.82
C GLN A 456 -32.31 -21.10 40.10
N GLU A 457 -33.65 -21.13 39.99
CA GLU A 457 -34.35 -22.22 39.30
C GLU A 457 -33.98 -22.33 37.80
N GLN A 458 -33.82 -21.21 37.10
CA GLN A 458 -33.50 -21.24 35.67
C GLN A 458 -32.03 -21.60 35.37
N PHE A 459 -31.07 -21.20 36.22
CA PHE A 459 -29.65 -21.44 35.95
C PHE A 459 -29.12 -22.79 36.46
N ALA A 460 -29.55 -23.25 37.63
CA ALA A 460 -28.84 -24.30 38.38
C ALA A 460 -28.51 -25.60 37.59
N PRO A 461 -29.43 -26.23 36.82
CA PRO A 461 -29.17 -27.55 36.24
C PRO A 461 -28.17 -27.56 35.07
N LEU A 462 -28.22 -26.54 34.22
CA LEU A 462 -27.39 -26.44 33.01
C LEU A 462 -26.02 -25.82 33.30
N PHE A 463 -25.98 -24.85 34.21
CA PHE A 463 -24.82 -24.02 34.43
C PHE A 463 -23.68 -24.76 35.16
N VAL A 464 -24.03 -25.54 36.19
CA VAL A 464 -23.07 -26.32 36.99
C VAL A 464 -22.46 -27.46 36.16
N SER A 465 -23.29 -28.17 35.40
CA SER A 465 -22.85 -29.34 34.62
C SER A 465 -21.89 -28.97 33.47
N ASP A 466 -22.13 -27.84 32.80
CA ASP A 466 -21.21 -27.35 31.75
C ASP A 466 -19.86 -26.86 32.30
N HIS A 467 -19.85 -26.19 33.47
CA HIS A 467 -18.59 -25.77 34.11
C HIS A 467 -17.75 -26.96 34.58
N PHE A 468 -18.36 -27.97 35.24
CA PHE A 468 -17.63 -29.19 35.61
C PHE A 468 -17.09 -29.95 34.39
N ALA A 469 -17.83 -29.98 33.28
CA ALA A 469 -17.35 -30.59 32.04
C ALA A 469 -16.17 -29.81 31.43
N ALA A 470 -16.20 -28.48 31.45
CA ALA A 470 -15.11 -27.64 30.94
C ALA A 470 -13.83 -27.78 31.80
N VAL A 471 -13.96 -27.67 33.13
CA VAL A 471 -12.83 -27.84 34.07
C VAL A 471 -12.25 -29.26 33.99
N GLY A 472 -13.11 -30.28 33.91
CA GLY A 472 -12.68 -31.68 33.74
C GLY A 472 -11.92 -31.91 32.42
N ALA A 473 -12.35 -31.28 31.31
CA ALA A 473 -11.65 -31.35 30.04
C ALA A 473 -10.25 -30.69 30.07
N TRP A 474 -10.14 -29.52 30.73
CA TRP A 474 -8.84 -28.86 30.94
C TRP A 474 -7.90 -29.69 31.82
N LEU A 475 -8.40 -30.23 32.94
CA LEU A 475 -7.62 -31.11 33.83
C LEU A 475 -7.12 -32.35 33.07
N LEU A 476 -7.99 -33.03 32.31
CA LEU A 476 -7.62 -34.20 31.52
C LEU A 476 -6.54 -33.86 30.48
N PHE A 477 -6.66 -32.72 29.79
CA PHE A 477 -5.69 -32.26 28.80
C PHE A 477 -4.30 -32.05 29.41
N TYR A 478 -4.21 -31.30 30.51
CA TYR A 478 -2.93 -31.08 31.21
C TYR A 478 -2.37 -32.37 31.83
N THR A 479 -3.22 -33.30 32.28
CA THR A 479 -2.78 -34.61 32.77
C THR A 479 -2.10 -35.43 31.65
N ILE A 480 -2.64 -35.38 30.43
CA ILE A 480 -2.06 -36.05 29.25
C ILE A 480 -0.74 -35.36 28.84
N GLU A 481 -0.70 -34.03 28.82
CA GLU A 481 0.49 -33.23 28.50
C GLU A 481 1.64 -33.55 29.48
N ALA A 482 1.35 -33.60 30.79
CA ALA A 482 2.32 -33.98 31.83
C ALA A 482 2.78 -35.45 31.75
N ALA A 483 1.86 -36.40 31.47
CA ALA A 483 2.20 -37.81 31.34
C ALA A 483 3.12 -38.10 30.14
N ALA A 484 2.93 -37.37 29.02
CA ALA A 484 3.80 -37.45 27.86
C ALA A 484 5.22 -36.92 28.15
N ILE A 485 5.32 -35.75 28.81
CA ILE A 485 6.61 -35.18 29.26
C ILE A 485 7.35 -36.16 30.18
N TYR A 486 6.66 -36.73 31.18
CA TYR A 486 7.23 -37.73 32.08
C TYR A 486 7.69 -39.00 31.35
N SER A 487 6.98 -39.42 30.29
CA SER A 487 7.38 -40.57 29.46
C SER A 487 8.68 -40.29 28.70
N ILE A 488 8.84 -39.09 28.10
CA ILE A 488 10.05 -38.68 27.39
C ILE A 488 11.25 -38.60 28.36
N MET A 489 11.06 -37.96 29.52
CA MET A 489 12.10 -37.88 30.56
C MET A 489 12.54 -39.27 31.08
N ARG A 490 11.63 -40.25 31.09
CA ARG A 490 11.94 -41.64 31.48
C ARG A 490 12.66 -42.43 30.38
N GLN A 491 12.55 -42.04 29.11
CA GLN A 491 13.27 -42.67 27.99
C GLN A 491 14.72 -42.18 27.88
N HIS A 492 15.02 -40.97 28.38
CA HIS A 492 16.35 -40.37 28.39
C HIS A 492 16.76 -39.94 29.81
N PRO A 493 16.94 -40.89 30.76
CA PRO A 493 17.18 -40.58 32.17
C PRO A 493 18.51 -39.83 32.41
N ASP A 494 19.56 -40.19 31.68
CA ASP A 494 20.91 -39.67 31.85
C ASP A 494 21.35 -38.71 30.72
N ASP A 495 20.64 -38.70 29.58
CA ASP A 495 20.91 -37.80 28.45
C ASP A 495 19.93 -36.60 28.44
N LYS A 496 20.33 -35.55 29.14
CA LYS A 496 19.58 -34.29 29.24
C LYS A 496 19.42 -33.58 27.89
N GLN A 497 20.31 -33.81 26.92
CA GLN A 497 20.34 -33.07 25.65
C GLN A 497 19.47 -33.76 24.58
N ALA A 498 19.44 -35.09 24.55
CA ALA A 498 18.41 -35.84 23.84
C ALA A 498 17.02 -35.56 24.40
N ALA A 499 16.85 -35.57 25.73
CA ALA A 499 15.57 -35.25 26.39
C ALA A 499 15.05 -33.85 26.01
N ALA A 500 15.91 -32.83 26.06
CA ALA A 500 15.55 -31.46 25.69
C ALA A 500 15.22 -31.31 24.20
N THR A 501 15.83 -32.10 23.32
CA THR A 501 15.54 -32.11 21.88
C THR A 501 14.19 -32.78 21.61
N ALA A 502 13.95 -33.97 22.16
CA ALA A 502 12.68 -34.68 22.04
C ALA A 502 11.48 -33.88 22.60
N LEU A 503 11.68 -33.07 23.65
CA LEU A 503 10.68 -32.16 24.19
C LEU A 503 10.42 -30.92 23.32
N ARG A 504 11.36 -30.48 22.48
CA ARG A 504 11.14 -29.42 21.48
C ARG A 504 10.36 -29.93 20.26
N ASP A 505 10.63 -31.16 19.84
CA ASP A 505 9.94 -31.78 18.69
C ASP A 505 8.54 -32.32 19.05
N MET A 506 8.20 -32.38 20.35
CA MET A 506 6.86 -32.72 20.82
C MET A 506 5.85 -31.66 20.36
N ARG A 507 5.14 -31.96 19.27
CA ARG A 507 4.05 -31.10 18.76
C ARG A 507 2.99 -30.89 19.86
N PRO A 508 2.73 -29.64 20.30
CA PRO A 508 1.73 -29.40 21.33
C PRO A 508 0.35 -29.77 20.80
N LEU A 509 -0.46 -30.44 21.63
CA LEU A 509 -1.85 -30.73 21.33
C LEU A 509 -2.58 -29.41 20.99
N PRO A 510 -3.39 -29.34 19.92
CA PRO A 510 -3.87 -28.07 19.39
C PRO A 510 -4.89 -27.40 20.32
N LYS A 511 -4.41 -26.48 21.16
CA LYS A 511 -5.21 -25.75 22.17
C LYS A 511 -6.37 -24.92 21.56
N ARG A 512 -6.40 -24.73 20.24
CA ARG A 512 -7.53 -24.18 19.45
C ARG A 512 -8.74 -25.13 19.27
N MET A 513 -8.68 -26.41 19.66
CA MET A 513 -9.78 -27.38 19.44
C MET A 513 -10.89 -27.35 20.51
N LEU A 514 -10.64 -26.73 21.66
CA LEU A 514 -11.69 -26.26 22.58
C LEU A 514 -11.87 -24.76 22.26
N PRO A 515 -13.09 -24.26 21.97
CA PRO A 515 -14.38 -24.78 22.43
C PRO A 515 -15.26 -25.43 21.34
N SER A 516 -14.84 -25.44 20.07
CA SER A 516 -15.70 -25.71 18.90
C SER A 516 -16.27 -27.14 18.77
N ARG A 517 -15.97 -28.04 19.73
CA ARG A 517 -16.51 -29.41 19.77
C ARG A 517 -17.19 -29.80 21.09
N LEU A 518 -17.55 -28.83 21.95
CA LEU A 518 -18.32 -29.10 23.17
C LEU A 518 -19.67 -29.79 22.88
N GLN A 519 -20.34 -29.48 21.76
CA GLN A 519 -21.53 -30.21 21.31
C GLN A 519 -21.25 -31.68 20.96
N LEU A 520 -20.07 -31.99 20.40
CA LEU A 520 -19.69 -33.35 20.06
C LEU A 520 -19.42 -34.18 21.32
N LEU A 521 -18.76 -33.58 22.32
CA LEU A 521 -18.56 -34.21 23.63
C LEU A 521 -19.90 -34.45 24.34
N LYS A 522 -20.82 -33.48 24.31
CA LYS A 522 -22.21 -33.64 24.79
C LYS A 522 -22.99 -34.74 24.04
N SER A 523 -22.68 -34.98 22.77
CA SER A 523 -23.27 -36.08 22.00
C SER A 523 -22.71 -37.44 22.44
N VAL A 524 -21.40 -37.55 22.64
CA VAL A 524 -20.75 -38.78 23.13
C VAL A 524 -21.16 -39.12 24.56
N LEU A 525 -21.21 -38.13 25.46
CA LEU A 525 -21.63 -38.35 26.85
C LEU A 525 -23.11 -38.75 26.98
N ARG A 526 -23.96 -38.43 25.99
CA ARG A 526 -25.35 -38.94 25.91
C ARG A 526 -25.43 -40.40 25.46
N ILE A 527 -24.40 -40.94 24.81
CA ILE A 527 -24.33 -42.35 24.39
C ILE A 527 -23.90 -43.25 25.57
N PHE A 528 -23.15 -42.73 26.55
CA PHE A 528 -22.72 -43.45 27.76
C PHE A 528 -23.77 -43.52 28.89
N LYS A 529 -25.05 -43.64 28.54
CA LYS A 529 -26.05 -44.32 29.37
C LYS A 529 -26.39 -45.67 28.70
N PRO A 530 -25.59 -46.70 29.00
CA PRO A 530 -26.15 -47.72 29.90
C PRO A 530 -25.14 -48.34 30.86
N LEU A 531 -25.56 -48.53 32.11
CA LEU A 531 -25.47 -49.78 32.90
C LEU A 531 -26.08 -49.51 34.29
N GLY A 532 -26.78 -50.50 34.84
CA GLY A 532 -27.68 -50.28 35.99
C GLY A 532 -27.00 -50.43 37.35
N LEU A 533 -27.24 -49.47 38.24
CA LEU A 533 -27.21 -49.66 39.70
C LEU A 533 -28.55 -49.22 40.29
N GLN A 534 -29.40 -50.20 40.61
CA GLN A 534 -30.52 -50.02 41.53
C GLN A 534 -30.11 -50.57 42.91
N PRO A 535 -30.33 -49.81 44.00
CA PRO A 535 -30.84 -50.38 45.23
C PRO A 535 -32.35 -50.65 45.04
N ALA A 536 -32.80 -51.86 45.36
CA ALA A 536 -34.21 -52.23 45.26
C ALA A 536 -35.01 -51.81 46.50
N LEU A 537 -36.33 -51.61 46.37
CA LEU A 537 -37.34 -52.47 47.01
C LEU A 537 -38.78 -52.09 46.62
N ALA A 538 -39.61 -53.12 46.36
CA ALA A 538 -41.09 -53.23 46.40
C ALA A 538 -42.02 -52.07 45.95
N GLY A 539 -43.10 -52.37 45.19
CA GLY A 539 -44.11 -51.33 44.88
C GLY A 539 -45.42 -51.67 44.13
N SER A 540 -45.51 -52.78 43.35
CA SER A 540 -46.74 -53.31 42.68
C SER A 540 -47.53 -52.45 41.65
N SER A 541 -48.09 -53.13 40.63
CA SER A 541 -49.17 -52.75 39.68
C SER A 541 -49.13 -51.36 39.00
N SER A 542 -49.05 -51.17 37.67
CA SER A 542 -49.74 -51.79 36.50
C SER A 542 -51.21 -51.38 36.30
N PHE A 543 -51.50 -50.60 35.25
CA PHE A 543 -52.36 -51.02 34.12
C PHE A 543 -52.17 -50.10 32.89
N SER A 544 -52.94 -50.29 31.82
CA SER A 544 -52.63 -49.86 30.43
C SER A 544 -53.78 -49.15 29.71
N SER A 545 -53.47 -48.59 28.52
CA SER A 545 -54.40 -48.02 27.50
C SER A 545 -55.12 -46.70 27.87
N GLY A 546 -55.59 -45.88 26.91
CA GLY A 546 -55.35 -45.90 25.46
C GLY A 546 -56.25 -44.94 24.65
N ASN A 547 -55.76 -44.52 23.48
CA ASN A 547 -56.45 -44.05 22.25
C ASN A 547 -57.69 -43.10 22.28
N ARG A 548 -57.63 -42.10 21.37
CA ARG A 548 -58.72 -41.47 20.57
C ARG A 548 -59.73 -40.49 21.19
N SER A 549 -59.43 -39.20 20.97
CA SER A 549 -60.22 -38.22 20.18
C SER A 549 -61.76 -38.19 20.23
N PHE A 550 -62.34 -37.03 20.62
CA PHE A 550 -63.66 -36.56 20.16
C PHE A 550 -63.75 -35.01 20.14
N HIS A 551 -64.56 -34.46 19.23
CA HIS A 551 -65.10 -33.09 19.24
C HIS A 551 -66.54 -33.12 19.83
N PRO A 552 -67.08 -32.02 20.40
CA PRO A 552 -67.97 -31.15 19.61
C PRO A 552 -67.94 -29.65 20.02
N GLN A 553 -69.04 -28.91 19.78
CA GLN A 553 -69.13 -27.43 19.63
C GLN A 553 -69.99 -26.75 20.73
N LEU A 554 -69.69 -25.45 21.03
CA LEU A 554 -70.64 -24.32 21.31
C LEU A 554 -71.70 -24.47 22.45
N PRO A 555 -72.55 -23.45 22.79
CA PRO A 555 -72.58 -21.99 22.47
C PRO A 555 -72.69 -21.04 23.71
N GLU A 556 -72.73 -19.70 23.50
CA GLU A 556 -73.61 -18.65 24.14
C GLU A 556 -73.74 -18.48 25.71
N GLN A 557 -74.14 -17.36 26.36
CA GLN A 557 -74.74 -16.01 26.08
C GLN A 557 -74.28 -14.95 27.16
N PRO A 558 -74.73 -13.66 27.19
CA PRO A 558 -74.05 -12.53 27.87
C PRO A 558 -74.78 -11.90 29.10
N PHE A 559 -74.16 -10.91 29.79
CA PHE A 559 -74.81 -9.81 30.58
C PHE A 559 -73.77 -8.72 31.01
N LYS A 560 -74.16 -7.64 31.73
CA LYS A 560 -74.43 -6.27 31.22
C LYS A 560 -74.19 -5.16 32.29
N THR A 561 -73.55 -4.04 31.92
CA THR A 561 -73.63 -2.64 32.46
C THR A 561 -73.69 -2.31 33.98
N GLN A 562 -72.73 -1.50 34.47
CA GLN A 562 -72.92 -0.26 35.31
C GLN A 562 -71.53 0.40 35.61
N GLN A 563 -71.33 1.66 36.03
CA GLN A 563 -71.86 2.99 35.62
C GLN A 563 -72.12 4.00 36.80
N THR A 564 -71.07 4.70 37.25
CA THR A 564 -71.05 5.95 38.06
C THR A 564 -69.79 6.75 37.63
N SER A 565 -69.74 8.06 37.30
CA SER A 565 -70.30 9.34 37.79
C SER A 565 -69.51 9.98 38.94
N ALA A 566 -69.18 11.28 38.99
CA ALA A 566 -69.21 12.41 38.02
C ALA A 566 -68.58 13.69 38.70
N PHE A 567 -68.67 14.87 38.04
CA PHE A 567 -68.42 16.25 38.59
C PHE A 567 -66.94 16.64 38.84
N ILE A 568 -66.45 17.90 38.78
CA ILE A 568 -66.75 19.27 38.25
C ILE A 568 -65.73 20.20 38.99
N ASP A 569 -65.28 21.40 38.64
CA ASP A 569 -65.22 22.25 37.42
C ASP A 569 -64.23 23.43 37.74
N ASP A 570 -64.22 24.51 36.94
CA ASP A 570 -63.65 25.86 37.20
C ASP A 570 -62.10 26.03 37.25
N SER A 571 -61.54 27.25 37.18
CA SER A 571 -61.54 28.30 36.11
C SER A 571 -60.53 29.41 36.47
N GLY A 572 -60.15 30.33 35.56
CA GLY A 572 -59.36 31.53 35.93
C GLY A 572 -58.61 32.28 34.81
N ALA A 573 -58.54 33.62 34.90
CA ALA A 573 -57.82 34.54 33.99
C ALA A 573 -57.58 35.92 34.68
N ALA A 574 -56.76 36.88 34.21
CA ALA A 574 -55.89 36.93 33.02
C ALA A 574 -54.40 37.18 33.40
N THR A 575 -53.63 38.23 33.06
CA THR A 575 -53.82 39.59 32.47
C THR A 575 -52.54 40.01 31.68
N SER A 576 -52.37 41.30 31.33
CA SER A 576 -51.10 41.90 30.84
C SER A 576 -50.96 43.35 31.36
N PRO A 577 -49.75 43.95 31.33
CA PRO A 577 -49.52 45.02 30.33
C PRO A 577 -48.08 45.14 29.78
N ALA A 578 -47.93 45.94 28.72
CA ALA A 578 -46.65 46.43 28.16
C ALA A 578 -46.60 47.98 28.22
N PRO A 579 -45.43 48.63 28.04
CA PRO A 579 -45.06 49.18 26.72
C PRO A 579 -43.51 49.19 26.43
N GLY A 580 -43.00 49.51 25.23
CA GLY A 580 -43.65 49.70 23.92
C GLY A 580 -42.80 50.49 22.89
N ALA A 581 -43.20 50.43 21.60
CA ALA A 581 -42.88 51.34 20.47
C ALA A 581 -41.41 51.36 19.92
N THR A 582 -41.12 51.67 18.63
CA THR A 582 -41.84 52.43 17.57
C THR A 582 -41.59 51.91 16.13
N SER A 583 -42.56 52.12 15.22
CA SER A 583 -42.47 52.31 13.73
C SER A 583 -41.78 51.25 12.80
N SER A 584 -42.26 50.98 11.57
CA SER A 584 -43.45 51.45 10.83
C SER A 584 -43.88 50.55 9.65
N ARG A 585 -45.20 50.31 9.56
CA ARG A 585 -46.06 50.05 8.36
C ARG A 585 -45.42 49.82 6.97
N SER A 586 -45.92 48.77 6.29
CA SER A 586 -47.08 48.92 5.37
C SER A 586 -47.72 47.57 5.03
N ASP A 587 -49.06 47.54 4.98
CA ASP A 587 -49.87 46.31 4.91
C ASP A 587 -50.32 45.94 3.48
N GLN A 588 -50.47 44.64 3.19
CA GLN A 588 -51.64 44.16 2.42
C GLN A 588 -51.91 42.63 2.59
N GLU A 589 -52.92 42.36 3.42
CA GLU A 589 -53.80 41.18 3.45
C GLU A 589 -54.19 40.65 2.04
N ILE A 590 -54.59 39.39 1.79
CA ILE A 590 -55.80 38.75 2.37
C ILE A 590 -55.96 37.24 1.98
N GLN A 591 -56.73 36.52 2.82
CA GLN A 591 -57.44 35.22 2.62
C GLN A 591 -56.71 33.88 2.43
N ALA A 592 -57.24 32.90 3.18
CA ALA A 592 -56.95 31.47 3.16
C ALA A 592 -58.17 30.66 2.70
N ALA A 593 -58.00 29.35 2.45
CA ALA A 593 -59.10 28.37 2.41
C ALA A 593 -58.61 26.97 2.87
N ASN A 594 -59.51 26.17 3.43
CA ASN A 594 -59.20 24.87 4.06
C ASN A 594 -59.37 23.66 3.14
N GLY A 595 -58.38 22.77 3.17
CA GLY A 595 -58.55 21.34 3.54
C GLY A 595 -59.22 20.34 2.58
N LEU A 596 -58.74 19.08 2.63
CA LEU A 596 -59.59 17.90 2.87
C LEU A 596 -58.74 16.64 3.18
N LEU A 597 -59.27 15.77 4.05
CA LEU A 597 -58.74 14.45 4.38
C LEU A 597 -59.49 13.38 3.57
N VAL A 598 -58.77 12.49 2.88
CA VAL A 598 -59.31 11.19 2.42
C VAL A 598 -58.21 10.12 2.52
N GLN A 599 -58.49 9.04 3.25
CA GLN A 599 -57.78 7.75 3.08
C GLN A 599 -58.59 6.85 2.15
N PRO A 600 -57.94 5.86 1.54
CA PRO A 600 -58.54 4.53 1.53
C PRO A 600 -57.56 3.43 1.99
N GLN A 601 -58.10 2.44 2.72
CA GLN A 601 -57.43 1.16 2.96
C GLN A 601 -57.65 0.24 1.74
N GLY A 602 -56.64 -0.55 1.37
CA GLY A 602 -56.74 -1.54 0.30
C GLY A 602 -55.56 -2.51 0.33
N SER A 603 -55.83 -3.82 0.24
CA SER A 603 -54.85 -4.88 0.50
C SER A 603 -54.39 -5.59 -0.78
N LEU A 604 -53.06 -5.58 -1.01
CA LEU A 604 -52.25 -6.67 -1.59
C LEU A 604 -52.94 -7.66 -2.56
N LYS A 605 -52.55 -7.61 -3.85
CA LYS A 605 -51.74 -8.68 -4.48
C LYS A 605 -51.31 -8.42 -5.93
N ASP A 606 -50.29 -9.20 -6.33
CA ASP A 606 -49.90 -9.62 -7.69
C ASP A 606 -49.64 -8.58 -8.79
N GLY A 607 -48.36 -8.50 -9.22
CA GLY A 607 -48.06 -8.80 -10.63
C GLY A 607 -47.43 -7.72 -11.52
N ILE A 608 -46.09 -7.72 -11.58
CA ILE A 608 -45.26 -7.65 -12.82
C ILE A 608 -45.39 -6.42 -13.75
N TRP A 609 -44.27 -5.70 -13.86
CA TRP A 609 -43.73 -5.00 -15.05
C TRP A 609 -44.62 -4.89 -16.30
N ALA A 610 -45.30 -3.74 -16.46
CA ALA A 610 -45.76 -3.24 -17.75
C ALA A 610 -44.84 -2.11 -18.23
N PHE A 611 -44.52 -2.08 -19.53
CA PHE A 611 -43.97 -0.89 -20.18
C PHE A 611 -45.10 0.10 -20.43
N VAL A 612 -44.80 1.39 -20.40
CA VAL A 612 -45.71 2.47 -20.80
C VAL A 612 -44.99 3.30 -21.87
N GLU A 613 -45.66 3.54 -22.99
CA GLU A 613 -45.15 4.34 -24.12
C GLU A 613 -45.34 5.85 -23.85
N GLU A 614 -44.78 6.70 -24.73
CA GLU A 614 -44.72 8.15 -24.50
C GLU A 614 -46.09 8.85 -24.57
N GLU A 615 -46.37 9.73 -23.60
CA GLU A 615 -47.35 10.82 -23.76
C GLU A 615 -46.69 12.20 -23.55
N LYS A 616 -47.11 13.16 -24.38
CA LYS A 616 -46.94 14.62 -24.29
C LYS A 616 -48.35 15.22 -24.06
N PRO A 617 -48.57 16.51 -23.70
CA PRO A 617 -47.68 17.69 -23.72
C PRO A 617 -47.61 18.31 -22.28
N GLU A 618 -47.45 19.60 -21.93
CA GLU A 618 -47.43 20.93 -22.58
C GLU A 618 -46.20 21.78 -22.13
N ALA A 619 -46.32 23.10 -22.06
CA ALA A 619 -45.25 24.05 -21.73
C ALA A 619 -45.69 25.10 -20.70
N VAL A 620 -44.77 25.51 -19.82
CA VAL A 620 -44.91 26.53 -18.77
C VAL A 620 -43.65 27.43 -18.85
N PRO A 621 -43.73 28.75 -18.64
CA PRO A 621 -42.81 29.69 -19.33
C PRO A 621 -41.40 29.80 -18.74
N GLN A 622 -40.49 30.29 -19.59
CA GLN A 622 -39.07 30.49 -19.28
C GLN A 622 -38.82 31.63 -18.29
N VAL A 623 -37.85 31.42 -17.40
CA VAL A 623 -37.08 32.46 -16.71
C VAL A 623 -35.61 32.26 -17.09
N GLN A 624 -34.90 33.33 -17.46
CA GLN A 624 -33.54 33.25 -18.00
C GLN A 624 -32.46 33.30 -16.90
N PRO A 625 -31.46 32.39 -16.95
CA PRO A 625 -30.16 32.59 -16.34
C PRO A 625 -29.06 32.86 -17.40
N VAL A 626 -28.13 33.73 -17.04
CA VAL A 626 -26.97 34.26 -17.78
C VAL A 626 -26.24 33.25 -18.69
N GLU A 627 -26.07 33.60 -19.97
CA GLU A 627 -25.25 32.85 -20.94
C GLU A 627 -23.76 33.22 -20.86
N GLN A 628 -22.87 32.30 -20.42
CA GLN A 628 -21.45 32.33 -20.84
C GLN A 628 -20.61 31.04 -20.59
N ALA A 629 -21.20 29.83 -20.65
CA ALA A 629 -20.45 28.58 -20.44
C ALA A 629 -20.94 27.33 -21.23
N ALA A 630 -21.67 27.49 -22.35
CA ALA A 630 -22.46 26.38 -22.91
C ALA A 630 -22.60 26.25 -24.45
N GLU A 631 -21.59 26.61 -25.26
CA GLU A 631 -21.61 26.38 -26.74
C GLU A 631 -20.66 25.25 -27.19
N ALA A 632 -20.96 23.99 -26.86
CA ALA A 632 -20.19 22.84 -27.36
C ALA A 632 -20.97 21.52 -27.61
N VAL A 633 -22.27 21.41 -27.27
CA VAL A 633 -23.04 20.16 -27.46
C VAL A 633 -24.40 20.43 -28.10
N LYS A 634 -24.55 20.10 -29.39
CA LYS A 634 -25.86 20.03 -30.07
C LYS A 634 -26.31 18.57 -30.19
N ASN A 635 -27.54 18.30 -29.73
CA ASN A 635 -28.27 17.02 -29.73
C ASN A 635 -27.76 15.93 -28.73
N PRO A 636 -28.31 15.87 -27.50
CA PRO A 636 -27.89 14.89 -26.48
C PRO A 636 -28.20 13.40 -26.76
N ASN A 637 -29.13 13.09 -27.68
CA ASN A 637 -29.65 11.72 -27.86
C ASN A 637 -29.14 11.00 -29.13
N GLU A 638 -28.35 11.65 -30.01
CA GLU A 638 -27.73 11.01 -31.18
C GLU A 638 -26.20 11.06 -31.14
N LEU A 639 -25.61 10.41 -30.13
CA LEU A 639 -24.23 9.93 -30.24
C LEU A 639 -24.20 8.74 -31.21
N VAL A 640 -24.18 9.08 -32.50
CA VAL A 640 -24.08 8.12 -33.62
C VAL A 640 -22.93 7.16 -33.35
N LEU A 641 -23.27 5.87 -33.14
CA LEU A 641 -22.28 4.81 -33.07
C LEU A 641 -21.36 4.92 -34.29
N PRO A 642 -20.02 4.83 -34.15
CA PRO A 642 -19.16 4.50 -35.27
C PRO A 642 -19.76 3.26 -35.92
N LYS A 643 -20.27 3.40 -37.15
CA LYS A 643 -21.01 2.31 -37.81
C LYS A 643 -20.12 1.07 -37.75
N PRO A 644 -20.66 -0.11 -37.38
CA PRO A 644 -19.88 -1.33 -37.46
C PRO A 644 -19.29 -1.40 -38.87
N LEU A 645 -18.04 -1.87 -39.01
CA LEU A 645 -17.28 -1.87 -40.27
C LEU A 645 -17.79 -2.94 -41.26
N ALA A 646 -19.12 -2.99 -41.42
CA ALA A 646 -19.91 -3.67 -42.43
C ALA A 646 -20.05 -2.84 -43.72
N LYS A 647 -19.02 -2.05 -44.06
CA LYS A 647 -18.57 -2.01 -45.45
C LYS A 647 -17.37 -2.90 -45.53
N SER A 648 -17.48 -3.97 -46.31
CA SER A 648 -16.33 -4.73 -46.77
C SER A 648 -15.38 -3.78 -47.50
N ARG A 649 -14.30 -3.37 -46.81
CA ARG A 649 -13.02 -3.34 -47.48
C ARG A 649 -12.85 -4.74 -48.04
N GLN A 650 -12.87 -4.88 -49.36
CA GLN A 650 -12.21 -6.03 -49.98
C GLN A 650 -10.80 -6.05 -49.40
N GLU A 651 -10.42 -7.17 -48.80
CA GLU A 651 -9.05 -7.37 -48.34
C GLU A 651 -8.17 -7.45 -49.58
N LYS A 652 -7.68 -6.30 -50.04
CA LYS A 652 -6.41 -6.21 -50.76
C LYS A 652 -5.37 -6.76 -49.80
N GLY A 653 -5.15 -8.07 -49.89
CA GLY A 653 -4.55 -8.87 -48.83
C GLY A 653 -3.30 -8.21 -48.27
N LEU A 654 -3.38 -7.81 -47.00
CA LEU A 654 -2.21 -7.36 -46.25
C LEU A 654 -1.27 -8.54 -46.16
N LYS A 655 -0.24 -8.54 -47.02
CA LYS A 655 0.82 -9.55 -46.98
C LYS A 655 1.43 -9.53 -45.58
N PRO A 656 1.57 -10.68 -44.89
CA PRO A 656 2.25 -10.72 -43.61
C PRO A 656 3.68 -10.18 -43.80
N GLY A 657 4.08 -9.19 -42.98
CA GLY A 657 5.43 -8.62 -42.99
C GLY A 657 5.56 -7.10 -43.17
N GLN A 658 4.48 -6.32 -43.37
CA GLN A 658 4.59 -4.85 -43.34
C GLN A 658 4.32 -4.28 -41.95
N TRP A 659 5.40 -4.03 -41.22
CA TRP A 659 5.43 -3.26 -39.97
C TRP A 659 5.63 -1.76 -40.27
N ASP A 660 4.86 -0.90 -39.61
CA ASP A 660 4.99 0.56 -39.69
C ASP A 660 5.42 1.11 -38.31
N PRO A 661 6.71 1.48 -38.13
CA PRO A 661 7.22 2.05 -36.88
C PRO A 661 6.50 3.34 -36.46
N SER A 662 6.05 4.16 -37.42
CA SER A 662 5.35 5.43 -37.13
C SER A 662 3.98 5.22 -36.48
N SER A 663 3.37 4.04 -36.70
CA SER A 663 2.15 3.60 -36.02
C SER A 663 2.40 3.11 -34.59
N MET A 664 3.62 2.64 -34.28
CA MET A 664 3.93 2.09 -32.96
C MET A 664 4.19 3.19 -31.94
N GLY A 665 5.02 4.18 -32.27
CA GLY A 665 5.29 5.32 -31.37
C GLY A 665 4.01 6.08 -30.95
N LYS A 666 3.06 6.22 -31.88
CA LYS A 666 1.74 6.81 -31.59
C LYS A 666 0.91 5.98 -30.61
N LYS A 667 0.96 4.65 -30.69
CA LYS A 667 0.27 3.75 -29.75
C LYS A 667 0.92 3.76 -28.37
N ILE A 668 2.25 3.82 -28.31
CA ILE A 668 3.00 3.93 -27.05
C ILE A 668 2.65 5.25 -26.35
N ALA A 669 2.77 6.39 -27.04
CA ALA A 669 2.41 7.70 -26.48
C ALA A 669 0.92 7.80 -26.09
N GLN A 670 0.00 7.19 -26.85
CA GLN A 670 -1.40 7.08 -26.44
C GLN A 670 -1.53 6.27 -25.15
N ARG A 671 -0.87 5.11 -25.05
CA ARG A 671 -0.94 4.22 -23.88
C ARG A 671 -0.33 4.86 -22.63
N GLU A 672 0.72 5.65 -22.80
CA GLU A 672 1.31 6.48 -21.74
C GLU A 672 0.35 7.58 -21.28
N LYS A 673 -0.35 8.27 -22.19
CA LYS A 673 -1.44 9.20 -21.83
C LYS A 673 -2.54 8.47 -21.06
N GLU A 674 -3.06 7.34 -21.57
CA GLU A 674 -4.09 6.55 -20.87
C GLU A 674 -3.67 6.16 -19.45
N LEU A 675 -2.44 5.69 -19.25
CA LEU A 675 -1.93 5.27 -17.94
C LEU A 675 -1.64 6.44 -17.00
N ARG A 676 -1.26 7.61 -17.53
CA ARG A 676 -1.12 8.86 -16.78
C ARG A 676 -2.48 9.38 -16.33
N ASP A 677 -3.41 9.51 -17.27
CA ASP A 677 -4.74 10.06 -17.05
C ASP A 677 -5.56 9.19 -16.07
N ARG A 678 -5.36 7.87 -16.08
CA ARG A 678 -5.94 6.96 -15.06
C ARG A 678 -5.40 7.18 -13.64
N ARG A 679 -4.18 7.70 -13.46
CA ARG A 679 -3.59 7.96 -12.14
C ARG A 679 -4.10 9.25 -11.49
N LEU A 680 -4.52 10.23 -12.27
CA LEU A 680 -4.99 11.53 -11.78
C LEU A 680 -6.14 11.39 -10.77
N TYR A 681 -6.19 12.25 -9.76
CA TYR A 681 -7.42 12.44 -8.98
C TYR A 681 -8.37 13.39 -9.73
N LEU A 682 -9.65 13.44 -9.34
CA LEU A 682 -10.57 14.45 -9.83
C LEU A 682 -10.87 15.47 -8.73
N LYS A 683 -10.45 16.73 -8.92
CA LYS A 683 -10.91 17.83 -8.07
C LYS A 683 -12.38 18.16 -8.33
N ASN A 684 -12.99 18.89 -7.41
CA ASN A 684 -14.39 19.30 -7.40
C ASN A 684 -15.41 18.14 -7.29
N PHE A 685 -15.04 17.06 -6.60
CA PHE A 685 -15.90 15.91 -6.31
C PHE A 685 -15.91 15.53 -4.82
N TRP A 686 -16.95 14.81 -4.39
CA TRP A 686 -17.07 14.26 -3.05
C TRP A 686 -16.40 12.87 -2.93
N TYR A 687 -15.55 12.71 -1.92
CA TYR A 687 -14.90 11.45 -1.55
C TYR A 687 -15.29 11.07 -0.12
N ALA A 688 -15.66 9.82 0.13
CA ALA A 688 -15.92 9.34 1.50
C ALA A 688 -14.61 9.28 2.30
N ALA A 689 -14.35 10.26 3.16
CA ALA A 689 -13.09 10.41 3.90
C ALA A 689 -13.00 9.52 5.15
N ALA A 690 -14.15 9.15 5.75
CA ALA A 690 -14.24 8.21 6.87
C ALA A 690 -15.63 7.57 6.96
N LEU A 691 -15.75 6.45 7.69
CA LEU A 691 -17.03 6.07 8.29
C LEU A 691 -17.35 7.02 9.46
N SER A 692 -18.60 7.46 9.58
CA SER A 692 -19.03 8.31 10.71
C SER A 692 -18.85 7.60 12.07
N GLU A 693 -19.02 6.26 12.10
CA GLU A 693 -18.80 5.46 13.33
C GLU A 693 -17.37 5.53 13.89
N ASN A 694 -16.40 6.09 13.13
CA ASN A 694 -15.03 6.32 13.58
C ASN A 694 -14.83 7.72 14.22
N ILE A 695 -15.67 8.72 13.93
CA ILE A 695 -15.48 10.12 14.39
C ILE A 695 -16.24 10.38 15.69
N LYS A 696 -15.53 10.25 16.82
CA LYS A 696 -16.07 10.27 18.19
C LYS A 696 -15.54 11.45 19.02
N ASP A 697 -14.87 11.16 20.13
CA ASP A 697 -14.40 12.08 21.18
C ASP A 697 -13.02 12.70 20.92
N LYS A 698 -12.35 12.30 19.83
CA LYS A 698 -10.94 12.65 19.53
C LYS A 698 -10.76 13.06 18.07
N PRO A 699 -9.73 13.86 17.77
CA PRO A 699 -9.34 14.08 16.38
C PRO A 699 -8.89 12.76 15.73
N VAL A 700 -9.22 12.59 14.46
CA VAL A 700 -8.91 11.41 13.65
C VAL A 700 -8.16 11.85 12.41
N GLY A 701 -6.91 11.41 12.27
CA GLY A 701 -6.12 11.64 11.06
C GLY A 701 -6.57 10.72 9.93
N VAL A 702 -6.78 11.29 8.74
CA VAL A 702 -7.06 10.55 7.50
C VAL A 702 -6.18 11.10 6.37
N GLU A 703 -5.93 10.29 5.34
CA GLU A 703 -5.24 10.71 4.12
C GLU A 703 -6.15 10.42 2.92
N VAL A 704 -6.41 11.44 2.10
CA VAL A 704 -7.36 11.41 0.97
C VAL A 704 -6.77 12.20 -0.19
N CYS A 705 -6.71 11.60 -1.39
CA CYS A 705 -6.10 12.21 -2.59
C CYS A 705 -4.67 12.74 -2.33
N GLY A 706 -3.92 12.07 -1.45
CA GLY A 706 -2.57 12.45 -1.02
C GLY A 706 -2.50 13.58 0.02
N GLU A 707 -3.62 14.17 0.42
CA GLU A 707 -3.69 15.21 1.45
C GLU A 707 -3.94 14.64 2.84
N LYS A 708 -3.27 15.22 3.83
CA LYS A 708 -3.36 14.80 5.24
C LYS A 708 -4.31 15.71 5.99
N LEU A 709 -5.33 15.12 6.56
CA LEU A 709 -6.49 15.82 7.08
C LEU A 709 -6.82 15.32 8.48
N VAL A 710 -7.21 16.23 9.36
CA VAL A 710 -7.75 15.89 10.67
C VAL A 710 -9.27 16.12 10.67
N LEU A 711 -10.01 15.08 11.06
CA LEU A 711 -11.45 15.08 11.26
C LEU A 711 -11.77 15.10 12.75
N TRP A 712 -12.74 15.91 13.18
CA TRP A 712 -13.31 15.82 14.52
C TRP A 712 -14.79 16.20 14.51
N ARG A 713 -15.51 15.84 15.57
CA ARG A 713 -16.90 16.24 15.76
C ARG A 713 -16.95 17.49 16.65
N GLY A 714 -17.70 18.50 16.22
CA GLY A 714 -17.96 19.72 16.96
C GLY A 714 -19.03 19.54 18.04
N SER A 715 -19.20 20.58 18.86
CA SER A 715 -20.21 20.65 19.94
C SER A 715 -21.64 20.80 19.40
N ASP A 716 -21.79 21.19 18.14
CA ASP A 716 -23.02 21.16 17.34
C ASP A 716 -23.36 19.75 16.80
N GLY A 717 -22.45 18.79 16.96
CA GLY A 717 -22.54 17.43 16.43
C GLY A 717 -22.10 17.29 14.97
N ALA A 718 -21.76 18.37 14.27
CA ALA A 718 -21.26 18.32 12.91
C ALA A 718 -19.81 17.80 12.86
N VAL A 719 -19.37 17.29 11.72
CA VAL A 719 -17.95 16.94 11.50
C VAL A 719 -17.25 18.14 10.86
N HIS A 720 -16.01 18.38 11.27
CA HIS A 720 -15.14 19.43 10.74
C HIS A 720 -13.87 18.81 10.16
N CYS A 721 -13.21 19.51 9.21
CA CYS A 721 -12.02 19.00 8.53
C CYS A 721 -11.03 20.12 8.21
N ILE A 722 -9.78 19.97 8.64
CA ILE A 722 -8.66 20.88 8.32
C ILE A 722 -7.39 20.09 8.01
N ASN A 723 -6.40 20.72 7.37
CA ASN A 723 -5.12 20.10 7.04
C ASN A 723 -4.34 19.74 8.32
N ASP A 724 -3.84 18.49 8.39
CA ASP A 724 -3.22 17.86 9.57
C ASP A 724 -1.76 18.31 9.81
N VAL A 725 -1.48 19.60 9.61
CA VAL A 725 -0.15 20.20 9.70
C VAL A 725 -0.25 21.53 10.44
N CYS A 726 0.11 21.53 11.73
CA CYS A 726 0.08 22.75 12.54
C CYS A 726 1.06 23.81 11.98
N PRO A 727 0.60 25.01 11.56
CA PRO A 727 1.44 26.00 10.87
C PRO A 727 2.60 26.55 11.71
N HIS A 728 2.60 26.38 13.04
CA HIS A 728 3.71 26.79 13.91
C HIS A 728 5.01 26.01 13.62
N ARG A 729 4.95 24.67 13.52
CA ARG A 729 6.13 23.78 13.40
C ARG A 729 5.94 22.52 12.54
N GLY A 730 4.77 22.31 11.95
CA GLY A 730 4.45 21.14 11.14
C GLY A 730 4.18 19.87 11.96
N ALA A 731 3.67 20.00 13.18
CA ALA A 731 3.22 18.86 13.99
C ALA A 731 1.81 18.41 13.58
N PRO A 732 1.49 17.11 13.59
CA PRO A 732 0.15 16.61 13.31
C PRO A 732 -0.84 17.03 14.40
N LEU A 733 -2.01 17.51 13.99
CA LEU A 733 -3.14 17.87 14.84
C LEU A 733 -3.96 16.63 15.23
N SER A 734 -3.92 15.58 14.41
CA SER A 734 -4.53 14.27 14.64
C SER A 734 -3.98 13.50 15.84
N LEU A 735 -2.76 13.82 16.29
CA LEU A 735 -2.19 13.30 17.54
C LEU A 735 -2.51 14.19 18.76
N GLY A 736 -3.37 15.19 18.57
CA GLY A 736 -3.82 16.13 19.59
C GLY A 736 -5.06 15.66 20.36
N TRP A 737 -5.79 16.63 20.90
CA TRP A 737 -7.06 16.43 21.60
C TRP A 737 -8.04 17.56 21.25
N LEU A 738 -9.25 17.53 21.81
CA LEU A 738 -10.28 18.55 21.59
C LEU A 738 -10.48 19.40 22.84
N GLU A 739 -10.60 20.71 22.68
CA GLU A 739 -10.94 21.67 23.75
C GLU A 739 -11.91 22.74 23.23
N THR A 740 -12.76 23.28 24.10
CA THR A 740 -13.62 24.41 23.75
C THR A 740 -12.88 25.73 23.97
N HIS A 741 -12.65 26.48 22.89
CA HIS A 741 -12.09 27.83 22.91
C HIS A 741 -13.04 28.77 22.16
N ASN A 742 -13.34 29.95 22.72
CA ASN A 742 -14.30 30.91 22.15
C ASN A 742 -15.65 30.26 21.77
N GLU A 743 -16.20 29.45 22.68
CA GLU A 743 -17.43 28.64 22.53
C GLU A 743 -17.39 27.55 21.43
N GLN A 744 -16.30 27.43 20.68
CA GLN A 744 -16.11 26.47 19.60
C GLN A 744 -15.22 25.29 20.02
N GLN A 745 -15.61 24.06 19.66
CA GLN A 745 -14.80 22.87 19.89
C GLN A 745 -13.65 22.81 18.87
N CYS A 746 -12.45 23.13 19.33
CA CYS A 746 -11.23 23.24 18.55
C CYS A 746 -10.37 21.97 18.67
N VAL A 747 -9.56 21.68 17.64
CA VAL A 747 -8.49 20.68 17.72
C VAL A 747 -7.19 21.32 18.22
N VAL A 748 -6.57 20.71 19.22
CA VAL A 748 -5.40 21.27 19.94
C VAL A 748 -4.11 20.56 19.54
N CYS A 749 -3.14 21.32 19.05
CA CYS A 749 -1.85 20.81 18.60
C CYS A 749 -1.03 20.21 19.76
N PRO A 750 -0.61 18.93 19.69
CA PRO A 750 0.04 18.23 20.80
C PRO A 750 1.45 18.74 21.14
N TYR A 751 2.06 19.56 20.29
CA TYR A 751 3.43 20.03 20.49
C TYR A 751 3.51 21.33 21.32
N HIS A 752 2.55 22.26 21.13
CA HIS A 752 2.58 23.58 21.77
C HIS A 752 1.20 24.09 22.22
N GLY A 753 0.16 23.25 22.20
CA GLY A 753 -1.19 23.60 22.64
C GLY A 753 -1.93 24.64 21.78
N TRP A 754 -1.48 24.90 20.55
CA TRP A 754 -2.19 25.80 19.63
C TRP A 754 -3.54 25.17 19.23
N ALA A 755 -4.65 25.83 19.54
CA ALA A 755 -6.00 25.35 19.22
C ALA A 755 -6.50 25.94 17.90
N PHE A 756 -7.17 25.13 17.06
CA PHE A 756 -7.70 25.52 15.73
C PHE A 756 -9.18 25.16 15.59
N ASP A 757 -9.96 26.06 15.00
CA ASP A 757 -11.40 25.89 14.77
C ASP A 757 -11.74 25.18 13.43
N ALA A 758 -13.04 25.04 13.15
CA ALA A 758 -13.58 24.48 11.90
C ALA A 758 -13.29 25.30 10.63
N ALA A 759 -12.81 26.54 10.79
CA ALA A 759 -12.31 27.39 9.71
C ALA A 759 -10.78 27.31 9.56
N GLY A 760 -10.10 26.54 10.41
CA GLY A 760 -8.64 26.42 10.44
C GLY A 760 -7.93 27.59 11.11
N VAL A 761 -8.65 28.51 11.75
CA VAL A 761 -8.08 29.70 12.42
C VAL A 761 -7.61 29.31 13.81
N CYS A 762 -6.40 29.74 14.19
CA CYS A 762 -5.86 29.48 15.51
C CYS A 762 -6.56 30.33 16.59
N GLN A 763 -7.43 29.71 17.39
CA GLN A 763 -8.23 30.37 18.43
C GLN A 763 -7.49 30.56 19.75
N HIS A 764 -6.48 29.74 20.05
CA HIS A 764 -5.68 29.87 21.27
C HIS A 764 -4.20 29.53 21.07
N VAL A 765 -3.31 30.32 21.69
CA VAL A 765 -1.86 30.17 21.70
C VAL A 765 -1.36 30.27 23.16
N PRO A 766 -1.13 29.15 23.86
CA PRO A 766 -0.80 29.16 25.30
C PRO A 766 0.46 29.92 25.72
N ALA A 767 1.36 30.20 24.76
CA ALA A 767 2.63 30.89 24.98
C ALA A 767 2.62 32.39 24.61
N ALA A 768 1.44 32.95 24.30
CA ALA A 768 1.28 34.38 23.99
C ALA A 768 0.53 35.09 25.13
N GLU A 769 1.00 36.25 25.55
CA GLU A 769 0.32 37.08 26.56
C GLU A 769 -1.00 37.68 26.01
N ASN A 770 -1.09 37.88 24.70
CA ASN A 770 -2.28 38.38 24.02
C ASN A 770 -2.49 37.64 22.68
N MET A 771 -3.72 37.19 22.41
CA MET A 771 -4.10 36.55 21.15
C MET A 771 -3.99 37.48 19.93
N ALA A 772 -3.95 38.80 20.13
CA ALA A 772 -3.70 39.77 19.07
C ALA A 772 -2.28 39.65 18.45
N ASP A 773 -1.32 39.11 19.20
CA ASP A 773 0.08 38.98 18.78
C ASP A 773 0.34 37.71 17.93
N ARG A 774 -0.70 36.91 17.65
CA ARG A 774 -0.56 35.69 16.83
C ARG A 774 -0.09 36.03 15.40
N PRO A 775 0.88 35.30 14.82
CA PRO A 775 1.34 35.54 13.45
C PRO A 775 0.19 35.45 12.45
N LYS A 776 0.20 36.28 11.38
CA LYS A 776 -0.86 36.24 10.35
C LYS A 776 -0.95 34.88 9.62
N GLN A 777 0.11 34.08 9.67
CA GLN A 777 0.16 32.70 9.18
C GLN A 777 -0.39 31.66 10.19
N SER A 778 -1.11 32.06 11.24
CA SER A 778 -1.75 31.15 12.22
C SER A 778 -3.06 30.53 11.70
N ILE A 779 -3.09 30.14 10.42
CA ILE A 779 -4.25 29.55 9.75
C ILE A 779 -3.78 28.27 9.06
N THR A 780 -4.55 27.19 9.20
CA THR A 780 -4.43 25.97 8.40
C THR A 780 -5.62 25.89 7.43
N GLU A 781 -5.45 25.17 6.33
CA GLU A 781 -6.49 25.03 5.31
C GLU A 781 -7.69 24.22 5.84
N ALA A 782 -8.91 24.67 5.57
CA ALA A 782 -10.14 24.03 6.03
C ALA A 782 -10.99 23.56 4.85
N TYR A 783 -11.48 22.33 4.94
CA TYR A 783 -12.16 21.64 3.84
C TYR A 783 -13.67 21.58 4.08
N SER A 784 -14.47 21.49 3.02
CA SER A 784 -15.91 21.23 3.17
C SER A 784 -16.15 19.74 3.40
N VAL A 785 -16.92 19.42 4.45
CA VAL A 785 -17.39 18.07 4.73
C VAL A 785 -18.91 18.02 4.94
N GLN A 786 -19.52 16.87 4.66
CA GLN A 786 -20.90 16.54 4.99
C GLN A 786 -20.99 15.12 5.55
N GLU A 787 -21.87 14.88 6.52
CA GLU A 787 -22.19 13.54 7.00
C GLU A 787 -23.48 13.03 6.35
N LYS A 788 -23.43 11.90 5.64
CA LYS A 788 -24.59 11.32 4.93
C LYS A 788 -24.44 9.81 4.72
N GLY A 789 -25.52 9.06 4.92
CA GLY A 789 -25.54 7.60 4.70
C GLY A 789 -24.51 6.81 5.51
N GLY A 790 -24.14 7.29 6.70
CA GLY A 790 -23.11 6.68 7.57
C GLY A 790 -21.65 7.02 7.21
N PHE A 791 -21.41 7.82 6.17
CA PHE A 791 -20.08 8.26 5.76
C PHE A 791 -19.87 9.76 6.03
N VAL A 792 -18.63 10.15 6.31
CA VAL A 792 -18.17 11.53 6.24
C VAL A 792 -17.60 11.75 4.85
N TRP A 793 -18.20 12.67 4.09
CA TRP A 793 -17.81 13.03 2.74
C TRP A 793 -16.99 14.32 2.75
N LEU A 794 -15.84 14.30 2.09
CA LEU A 794 -14.95 15.44 1.85
C LEU A 794 -15.14 15.94 0.43
N PHE A 795 -15.33 17.25 0.24
CA PHE A 795 -15.24 17.87 -1.07
C PHE A 795 -13.77 18.17 -1.38
N TYR A 796 -13.19 17.47 -2.37
CA TYR A 796 -11.81 17.68 -2.81
C TYR A 796 -11.78 18.79 -3.89
N GLY A 797 -12.03 20.03 -3.49
CA GLY A 797 -12.12 21.21 -4.35
C GLY A 797 -12.14 22.49 -3.53
N SER A 798 -12.04 23.66 -4.17
CA SER A 798 -12.03 24.93 -3.43
C SER A 798 -13.27 25.06 -2.54
N LYS A 799 -13.04 25.41 -1.26
CA LYS A 799 -14.11 25.67 -0.29
C LYS A 799 -15.03 26.82 -0.71
N ASN A 800 -14.56 27.70 -1.61
CA ASN A 800 -15.27 28.87 -2.11
C ASN A 800 -16.30 28.57 -3.22
N LEU A 801 -16.25 27.39 -3.85
CA LEU A 801 -17.21 27.00 -4.89
C LEU A 801 -18.63 26.89 -4.29
N PRO A 802 -19.67 27.57 -4.80
CA PRO A 802 -21.03 27.50 -4.27
C PRO A 802 -21.56 26.07 -4.16
N MET A 803 -22.44 25.77 -3.20
CA MET A 803 -22.92 24.40 -2.96
C MET A 803 -23.74 23.89 -4.16
N GLU A 804 -24.44 24.81 -4.82
CA GLU A 804 -25.29 24.64 -5.99
C GLU A 804 -24.49 24.31 -7.26
N GLU A 805 -23.19 24.61 -7.27
CA GLU A 805 -22.25 24.30 -8.37
C GLU A 805 -21.48 22.99 -8.14
N ARG A 806 -21.64 22.36 -6.97
CA ARG A 806 -20.99 21.08 -6.65
C ARG A 806 -21.85 19.92 -7.17
N PRO A 807 -21.24 18.83 -7.66
CA PRO A 807 -21.98 17.59 -7.92
C PRO A 807 -22.61 17.06 -6.63
N ASP A 808 -23.75 16.38 -6.77
CA ASP A 808 -24.37 15.62 -5.67
C ASP A 808 -23.39 14.62 -5.04
N ILE A 809 -23.54 14.38 -3.74
CA ILE A 809 -22.88 13.25 -3.07
C ILE A 809 -23.36 11.93 -3.72
N PRO A 810 -22.46 11.08 -4.22
CA PRO A 810 -22.83 9.76 -4.76
C PRO A 810 -23.54 8.93 -3.69
N PHE A 811 -24.82 8.60 -3.91
CA PHE A 811 -25.69 8.11 -2.83
C PHE A 811 -26.67 7.03 -3.28
N ALA A 812 -26.96 6.08 -2.38
CA ALA A 812 -28.01 5.08 -2.53
C ALA A 812 -29.06 5.29 -1.44
N SER A 813 -30.32 5.55 -1.82
CA SER A 813 -31.39 5.91 -0.88
C SER A 813 -31.66 4.85 0.20
N GLN A 814 -31.29 3.59 -0.07
CA GLN A 814 -31.40 2.48 0.86
C GLN A 814 -30.43 2.56 2.05
N LEU A 815 -29.48 3.52 2.07
CA LEU A 815 -28.66 3.81 3.26
C LEU A 815 -29.47 4.46 4.39
N GLU A 816 -30.55 5.18 4.06
CA GLU A 816 -31.37 5.97 4.99
C GLU A 816 -32.84 5.48 5.04
N ASP A 817 -33.20 4.44 4.28
CA ASP A 817 -34.50 3.77 4.31
C ASP A 817 -34.57 2.75 5.48
N PRO A 818 -35.49 2.90 6.46
CA PRO A 818 -35.62 2.00 7.61
C PRO A 818 -36.07 0.57 7.26
N LEU A 819 -36.52 0.31 6.02
CA LEU A 819 -36.77 -1.05 5.51
C LEU A 819 -35.49 -1.77 5.08
N TRP A 820 -34.34 -1.11 5.13
CA TRP A 820 -33.04 -1.67 4.77
C TRP A 820 -32.09 -1.65 5.97
N ARG A 821 -31.08 -2.51 5.90
CA ARG A 821 -30.04 -2.62 6.95
C ARG A 821 -28.66 -2.46 6.32
N PRO A 822 -27.99 -1.31 6.51
CA PRO A 822 -26.61 -1.12 6.09
C PRO A 822 -25.62 -1.88 7.01
N VAL A 823 -24.57 -2.45 6.43
CA VAL A 823 -23.44 -3.07 7.14
C VAL A 823 -22.14 -2.52 6.56
N TYR A 824 -21.52 -1.57 7.29
CA TYR A 824 -20.33 -0.84 6.87
C TYR A 824 -19.02 -1.65 6.98
N GLY A 825 -17.96 -1.16 6.34
CA GLY A 825 -16.59 -1.62 6.54
C GLY A 825 -15.58 -0.89 5.65
N GLU A 826 -14.29 -1.15 5.91
CA GLU A 826 -13.17 -0.54 5.19
C GLU A 826 -12.13 -1.64 4.87
N ILE A 827 -11.44 -1.53 3.74
CA ILE A 827 -10.29 -2.38 3.37
C ILE A 827 -9.32 -1.60 2.48
N GLU A 828 -8.03 -1.67 2.81
CA GLU A 828 -6.95 -1.01 2.05
C GLU A 828 -6.37 -1.90 0.96
N PHE A 829 -6.01 -1.26 -0.16
CA PHE A 829 -5.30 -1.82 -1.29
C PHE A 829 -3.97 -1.07 -1.49
N ASP A 830 -2.91 -1.82 -1.69
CA ASP A 830 -1.57 -1.39 -2.07
C ASP A 830 -1.50 -1.26 -3.60
N CYS A 831 -2.52 -0.60 -4.17
CA CYS A 831 -2.75 -0.39 -5.59
C CYS A 831 -3.37 1.01 -5.85
N PRO A 832 -3.05 1.71 -6.95
CA PRO A 832 -3.68 2.97 -7.33
C PRO A 832 -5.20 2.86 -7.56
N HIS A 833 -5.94 3.91 -7.20
CA HIS A 833 -7.42 3.89 -7.09
C HIS A 833 -8.17 3.34 -8.30
N TRP A 834 -7.71 3.66 -9.51
CA TRP A 834 -8.37 3.25 -10.74
C TRP A 834 -8.36 1.74 -10.97
N GLY A 835 -7.31 1.03 -10.52
CA GLY A 835 -7.23 -0.43 -10.65
C GLY A 835 -8.25 -1.13 -9.75
N VAL A 836 -8.40 -0.62 -8.53
CA VAL A 836 -9.42 -1.06 -7.57
C VAL A 836 -10.82 -0.74 -8.07
N PHE A 837 -11.04 0.47 -8.60
CA PHE A 837 -12.38 0.87 -9.07
C PHE A 837 -12.80 0.13 -10.35
N GLU A 838 -11.89 -0.09 -11.31
CA GLU A 838 -12.19 -0.85 -12.52
C GLU A 838 -12.50 -2.33 -12.23
N ASN A 839 -11.85 -2.95 -11.22
CA ASN A 839 -12.26 -4.26 -10.69
C ASN A 839 -13.65 -4.19 -10.05
N ALA A 840 -13.93 -3.20 -9.21
CA ALA A 840 -15.23 -3.05 -8.53
C ALA A 840 -16.43 -2.85 -9.47
N ILE A 841 -16.21 -2.58 -10.77
CA ILE A 841 -17.25 -2.50 -11.80
C ILE A 841 -17.11 -3.54 -12.93
N ASP A 842 -16.06 -4.38 -12.91
CA ASP A 842 -15.94 -5.54 -13.78
C ASP A 842 -16.80 -6.70 -13.25
N MET A 843 -17.68 -7.24 -14.08
CA MET A 843 -18.57 -8.33 -13.70
C MET A 843 -18.12 -9.69 -14.26
N ALA A 844 -17.05 -9.72 -15.06
CA ALA A 844 -16.53 -10.94 -15.67
C ALA A 844 -15.66 -11.76 -14.71
N HIS A 845 -14.77 -11.13 -13.93
CA HIS A 845 -13.90 -11.87 -12.99
C HIS A 845 -14.69 -12.66 -11.94
N ILE A 846 -15.90 -12.22 -11.57
CA ILE A 846 -16.78 -12.82 -10.57
C ILE A 846 -16.91 -14.34 -10.75
N HIS A 847 -17.06 -14.79 -12.00
CA HIS A 847 -17.24 -16.19 -12.33
C HIS A 847 -16.00 -17.05 -12.03
N TYR A 848 -14.81 -16.46 -12.06
CA TYR A 848 -13.53 -17.15 -11.86
C TYR A 848 -12.95 -16.94 -10.46
N LEU A 849 -12.79 -15.68 -10.05
CA LEU A 849 -12.16 -15.27 -8.79
C LEU A 849 -13.03 -15.67 -7.59
N HIS A 850 -14.32 -15.32 -7.62
CA HIS A 850 -15.31 -15.76 -6.63
C HIS A 850 -16.01 -17.06 -7.02
N GLY A 851 -15.44 -17.83 -7.97
CA GLY A 851 -16.08 -19.03 -8.53
C GLY A 851 -16.18 -20.24 -7.59
N ASP A 852 -15.59 -20.11 -6.39
CA ASP A 852 -15.69 -21.05 -5.26
C ASP A 852 -16.52 -20.46 -4.09
N SER A 853 -16.97 -19.20 -4.23
CA SER A 853 -17.84 -18.49 -3.29
C SER A 853 -19.29 -18.41 -3.80
N PHE A 854 -19.51 -17.96 -5.04
CA PHE A 854 -20.84 -17.83 -5.68
C PHE A 854 -20.82 -17.79 -7.22
N GLY A 855 -19.72 -17.37 -7.85
CA GLY A 855 -19.59 -17.25 -9.29
C GLY A 855 -19.59 -18.60 -10.03
N ASN A 856 -19.94 -18.59 -11.32
CA ASN A 856 -20.05 -19.81 -12.11
C ASN A 856 -19.01 -19.94 -13.23
N LYS A 857 -17.90 -20.62 -12.92
CA LYS A 857 -16.81 -20.98 -13.85
C LYS A 857 -17.32 -21.70 -15.11
N ASP A 858 -18.44 -22.42 -15.02
CA ASP A 858 -19.00 -23.26 -16.09
C ASP A 858 -19.96 -22.49 -17.01
N GLN A 859 -20.50 -21.35 -16.56
CA GLN A 859 -21.31 -20.41 -17.35
C GLN A 859 -20.89 -18.95 -17.09
N PRO A 860 -19.72 -18.52 -17.59
CA PRO A 860 -19.13 -17.20 -17.35
C PRO A 860 -19.73 -16.06 -18.21
N GLN A 861 -20.82 -16.29 -18.96
CA GLN A 861 -21.30 -15.32 -19.94
C GLN A 861 -22.20 -14.26 -19.29
N ILE A 862 -21.80 -12.99 -19.40
CA ILE A 862 -22.61 -11.84 -18.99
C ILE A 862 -23.71 -11.61 -20.04
N ARG A 863 -24.98 -11.89 -19.69
CA ARG A 863 -26.12 -11.87 -20.62
C ARG A 863 -26.88 -10.55 -20.56
N ASP A 864 -27.63 -10.24 -21.61
CA ASP A 864 -28.53 -9.08 -21.72
C ASP A 864 -27.91 -7.70 -21.41
N MET A 865 -26.57 -7.57 -21.51
CA MET A 865 -25.84 -6.35 -21.14
C MET A 865 -26.31 -5.12 -21.91
N THR A 866 -26.91 -4.17 -21.17
CA THR A 866 -27.29 -2.82 -21.58
C THR A 866 -26.54 -1.80 -20.73
N CYS A 867 -26.27 -0.61 -21.26
CA CYS A 867 -25.48 0.42 -20.57
C CYS A 867 -25.90 1.83 -21.03
N LYS A 868 -26.07 2.76 -20.08
CA LYS A 868 -26.46 4.16 -20.30
C LYS A 868 -25.56 5.13 -19.51
N ARG A 869 -25.36 6.33 -20.04
CA ARG A 869 -24.72 7.47 -19.35
C ARG A 869 -25.73 8.12 -18.41
N LEU A 870 -25.26 8.58 -17.26
CA LEU A 870 -25.95 9.45 -16.30
C LEU A 870 -25.21 10.81 -16.28
N ALA A 871 -25.71 11.82 -15.57
CA ALA A 871 -25.01 13.11 -15.44
C ALA A 871 -23.60 12.95 -14.85
N TRP A 872 -23.49 12.21 -13.75
CA TRP A 872 -22.25 12.00 -12.98
C TRP A 872 -21.79 10.53 -12.98
N GLY A 873 -22.19 9.72 -13.97
CA GLY A 873 -21.89 8.29 -13.96
C GLY A 873 -22.35 7.48 -15.17
N VAL A 874 -22.29 6.17 -15.02
CA VAL A 874 -22.69 5.15 -16.00
C VAL A 874 -23.47 4.05 -15.28
N GLN A 875 -24.59 3.60 -15.85
CA GLN A 875 -25.37 2.48 -15.31
C GLN A 875 -25.47 1.36 -16.34
N ALA A 876 -25.12 0.15 -15.93
CA ALA A 876 -25.24 -1.08 -16.68
C ALA A 876 -26.25 -2.03 -16.04
N ALA A 877 -27.02 -2.74 -16.86
CA ALA A 877 -27.96 -3.77 -16.43
C ALA A 877 -27.81 -5.02 -17.31
N PHE A 878 -27.71 -6.18 -16.66
CA PHE A 878 -27.33 -7.47 -17.26
C PHE A 878 -27.86 -8.63 -16.41
N ARG A 879 -27.63 -9.87 -16.86
CA ARG A 879 -27.85 -11.09 -16.06
C ARG A 879 -26.55 -11.85 -15.86
N LEU A 880 -26.37 -12.36 -14.64
CA LEU A 880 -25.33 -13.33 -14.27
C LEU A 880 -25.97 -14.70 -14.04
N HIS A 881 -25.27 -15.77 -14.41
CA HIS A 881 -25.67 -17.14 -14.11
C HIS A 881 -24.80 -17.68 -12.96
N ASN A 882 -25.34 -17.79 -11.75
CA ASN A 882 -24.55 -18.13 -10.56
C ASN A 882 -24.55 -19.64 -10.26
N LYS A 883 -23.68 -20.10 -9.36
CA LYS A 883 -23.74 -21.48 -8.84
C LYS A 883 -24.80 -21.62 -7.73
N PRO A 884 -25.48 -22.77 -7.62
CA PRO A 884 -26.23 -23.10 -6.40
C PRO A 884 -25.24 -23.32 -5.25
N VAL A 885 -25.48 -22.66 -4.11
CA VAL A 885 -24.62 -22.72 -2.92
C VAL A 885 -25.26 -23.62 -1.85
N ASN A 886 -24.44 -24.14 -0.92
CA ASN A 886 -24.82 -25.10 0.13
C ASN A 886 -26.09 -24.70 0.91
N ALA A 887 -26.81 -25.71 1.45
CA ALA A 887 -28.20 -25.69 1.93
C ALA A 887 -28.70 -24.53 2.84
N LEU A 888 -27.83 -23.70 3.42
CA LEU A 888 -28.23 -22.43 4.07
C LEU A 888 -28.65 -21.36 3.04
N TRP A 889 -28.16 -21.51 1.80
CA TRP A 889 -28.32 -20.65 0.63
C TRP A 889 -29.02 -21.42 -0.51
N ASN A 890 -30.09 -22.13 -0.19
CA ASN A 890 -30.74 -23.10 -1.08
C ASN A 890 -31.56 -22.41 -2.20
N PHE A 891 -30.89 -21.75 -3.13
CA PHE A 891 -31.46 -20.98 -4.26
C PHE A 891 -32.05 -21.84 -5.38
N SER A 892 -32.67 -22.97 -5.05
CA SER A 892 -33.11 -24.01 -5.99
C SER A 892 -34.37 -23.63 -6.78
N LYS A 893 -34.27 -22.57 -7.63
CA LYS A 893 -35.13 -22.33 -8.81
C LYS A 893 -34.74 -21.17 -9.75
N VAL A 894 -33.88 -20.22 -9.36
CA VAL A 894 -33.58 -19.02 -10.18
C VAL A 894 -32.11 -19.03 -10.64
N PRO A 895 -31.80 -19.51 -11.85
CA PRO A 895 -30.42 -19.58 -12.36
C PRO A 895 -29.84 -18.21 -12.76
N ASP A 896 -30.65 -17.34 -13.36
CA ASP A 896 -30.20 -16.07 -13.94
C ASP A 896 -30.60 -14.90 -13.03
N VAL A 897 -29.62 -14.29 -12.35
CA VAL A 897 -29.80 -13.12 -11.47
C VAL A 897 -29.69 -11.84 -12.30
N LYS A 898 -30.73 -10.99 -12.28
CA LYS A 898 -30.66 -9.64 -12.84
C LYS A 898 -29.84 -8.74 -11.90
N VAL A 899 -28.82 -8.10 -12.44
CA VAL A 899 -27.92 -7.19 -11.72
C VAL A 899 -27.97 -5.81 -12.37
N THR A 900 -27.91 -4.76 -11.56
CA THR A 900 -27.74 -3.37 -12.01
C THR A 900 -26.51 -2.79 -11.33
N ALA A 901 -25.46 -2.52 -12.09
CA ALA A 901 -24.23 -1.90 -11.62
C ALA A 901 -24.18 -0.44 -12.06
N THR A 902 -23.95 0.48 -11.14
CA THR A 902 -23.82 1.92 -11.41
C THR A 902 -22.46 2.39 -10.94
N ALA A 903 -21.70 3.05 -11.82
CA ALA A 903 -20.39 3.63 -11.56
C ALA A 903 -20.53 5.16 -11.60
N MET A 904 -20.26 5.84 -10.49
CA MET A 904 -20.37 7.28 -10.34
C MET A 904 -18.99 7.92 -10.12
N LEU A 905 -18.83 9.14 -10.63
CA LEU A 905 -17.67 9.98 -10.34
C LEU A 905 -17.68 10.37 -8.85
N PRO A 906 -16.51 10.48 -8.19
CA PRO A 906 -15.18 10.27 -8.76
C PRO A 906 -14.82 8.77 -8.87
N SER A 907 -15.27 7.92 -7.93
CA SER A 907 -15.04 6.47 -7.91
C SER A 907 -15.97 5.77 -6.88
N THR A 908 -17.29 5.86 -7.08
CA THR A 908 -18.30 5.17 -6.25
C THR A 908 -19.10 4.16 -7.07
N SER A 909 -19.21 2.90 -6.60
CA SER A 909 -20.01 1.87 -7.25
C SER A 909 -21.24 1.47 -6.41
N VAL A 910 -22.34 1.21 -7.12
CA VAL A 910 -23.62 0.74 -6.56
C VAL A 910 -24.08 -0.46 -7.36
N ILE A 911 -24.03 -1.66 -6.78
CA ILE A 911 -24.42 -2.89 -7.47
C ILE A 911 -25.63 -3.51 -6.76
N GLY A 912 -26.80 -3.36 -7.35
CA GLY A 912 -28.06 -3.91 -6.86
C GLY A 912 -28.39 -5.26 -7.51
N PHE A 913 -28.78 -6.24 -6.70
CA PHE A 913 -29.31 -7.53 -7.16
C PHE A 913 -30.37 -8.10 -6.19
N THR A 914 -31.30 -8.88 -6.74
CA THR A 914 -32.36 -9.56 -5.97
C THR A 914 -32.22 -11.06 -6.14
N LEU A 915 -32.22 -11.78 -5.01
CA LEU A 915 -32.13 -13.24 -4.99
C LEU A 915 -33.50 -13.89 -5.23
N GLY A 916 -33.51 -15.16 -5.65
CA GLY A 916 -34.73 -15.90 -5.98
C GLY A 916 -35.73 -16.13 -4.83
N ASN A 917 -35.39 -15.73 -3.60
CA ASN A 917 -36.28 -15.71 -2.43
C ASN A 917 -36.85 -14.31 -2.12
N GLY A 918 -36.62 -13.31 -2.98
CA GLY A 918 -37.06 -11.92 -2.81
C GLY A 918 -36.09 -11.03 -2.03
N LEU A 919 -35.06 -11.60 -1.37
CA LEU A 919 -34.10 -10.84 -0.59
C LEU A 919 -33.19 -10.03 -1.53
N SER A 920 -33.18 -8.71 -1.35
CA SER A 920 -32.43 -7.77 -2.20
C SER A 920 -31.21 -7.21 -1.48
N PHE A 921 -30.13 -7.04 -2.23
CA PHE A 921 -28.84 -6.55 -1.76
C PHE A 921 -28.34 -5.42 -2.66
N ILE A 922 -27.61 -4.49 -2.05
CA ILE A 922 -26.85 -3.45 -2.73
C ILE A 922 -25.45 -3.43 -2.11
N THR A 923 -24.42 -3.68 -2.90
CA THR A 923 -23.06 -3.29 -2.51
C THR A 923 -22.86 -1.83 -2.91
N PHE A 924 -22.56 -1.00 -1.91
CA PHE A 924 -22.21 0.41 -2.06
C PHE A 924 -20.73 0.56 -1.70
N VAL A 925 -19.87 0.90 -2.64
CA VAL A 925 -18.41 0.94 -2.42
C VAL A 925 -17.85 2.27 -2.91
N ASN A 926 -17.15 2.98 -2.01
CA ASN A 926 -16.41 4.19 -2.35
C ASN A 926 -14.93 3.85 -2.41
N THR A 927 -14.35 3.86 -3.61
CA THR A 927 -12.93 3.60 -3.84
C THR A 927 -12.19 4.93 -3.75
N VAL A 928 -11.59 5.18 -2.59
CA VAL A 928 -10.99 6.48 -2.26
C VAL A 928 -9.48 6.38 -2.33
N PRO A 929 -8.78 7.19 -3.16
CA PRO A 929 -7.33 7.24 -3.15
C PRO A 929 -6.87 7.72 -1.78
N ILE A 930 -5.97 6.98 -1.14
CA ILE A 930 -5.20 7.47 0.00
C ILE A 930 -4.09 8.34 -0.57
N ASN A 931 -3.28 7.77 -1.47
CA ASN A 931 -2.23 8.47 -2.22
C ASN A 931 -1.95 7.76 -3.56
N ALA A 932 -0.81 8.07 -4.19
CA ALA A 932 -0.46 7.59 -5.53
C ALA A 932 -0.38 6.05 -5.64
N HIS A 933 -0.07 5.34 -4.54
CA HIS A 933 0.13 3.89 -4.51
C HIS A 933 -0.89 3.17 -3.62
N LYS A 934 -1.60 3.87 -2.72
CA LYS A 934 -2.60 3.28 -1.81
C LYS A 934 -4.02 3.79 -2.02
N THR A 935 -4.98 2.90 -1.80
CA THR A 935 -6.42 3.12 -1.93
C THR A 935 -7.18 2.46 -0.78
N VAL A 936 -8.33 2.99 -0.39
CA VAL A 936 -9.25 2.34 0.55
C VAL A 936 -10.64 2.22 -0.07
N ASN A 937 -11.23 1.02 -0.02
CA ASN A 937 -12.65 0.83 -0.29
C ASN A 937 -13.42 1.03 1.02
N ARG A 938 -14.14 2.15 1.14
CA ARG A 938 -15.11 2.39 2.21
C ARG A 938 -16.48 1.94 1.73
N PHE A 939 -16.93 0.81 2.26
CA PHE A 939 -18.08 0.09 1.73
C PHE A 939 -19.24 0.00 2.72
N CYS A 940 -20.41 -0.27 2.17
CA CYS A 940 -21.59 -0.75 2.88
C CYS A 940 -22.26 -1.86 2.07
N LEU A 941 -22.52 -3.01 2.70
CA LEU A 941 -23.44 -4.00 2.18
C LEU A 941 -24.84 -3.69 2.74
N ILE A 942 -25.69 -3.11 1.90
CA ILE A 942 -27.08 -2.82 2.23
C ILE A 942 -27.94 -4.04 1.87
N ARG A 943 -28.87 -4.43 2.75
CA ARG A 943 -29.79 -5.54 2.53
C ARG A 943 -31.23 -5.18 2.92
N SER A 944 -32.20 -5.61 2.11
CA SER A 944 -33.61 -5.41 2.43
C SER A 944 -33.99 -6.24 3.67
N LEU A 945 -34.70 -5.65 4.62
CA LEU A 945 -35.44 -6.39 5.64
C LEU A 945 -36.71 -6.92 4.95
N ALA A 946 -36.67 -8.15 4.44
CA ALA A 946 -37.77 -8.73 3.66
C ALA A 946 -39.12 -8.59 4.38
N ALA A 947 -39.97 -7.69 3.88
CA ALA A 947 -41.10 -7.15 4.65
C ALA A 947 -42.17 -8.21 4.99
N ASP A 948 -42.23 -9.29 4.23
CA ASP A 948 -42.97 -10.51 4.51
C ASP A 948 -42.19 -11.50 5.39
N GLN A 949 -41.01 -11.94 4.95
CA GLN A 949 -40.30 -13.08 5.53
C GLN A 949 -39.41 -12.73 6.72
N ALA A 950 -38.64 -11.64 6.70
CA ALA A 950 -37.87 -11.22 7.87
C ALA A 950 -38.79 -10.84 9.03
N THR A 951 -39.90 -10.16 8.72
CA THR A 951 -40.94 -9.82 9.69
C THR A 951 -41.63 -11.06 10.26
N ALA A 952 -41.90 -12.08 9.44
CA ALA A 952 -42.45 -13.35 9.92
C ALA A 952 -41.44 -14.15 10.77
N PHE A 953 -40.21 -14.32 10.30
CA PHE A 953 -39.19 -15.14 10.96
C PHE A 953 -38.72 -14.53 12.29
N ALA A 954 -38.59 -13.21 12.38
CA ALA A 954 -38.26 -12.52 13.62
C ALA A 954 -39.45 -12.48 14.61
N LYS A 955 -40.71 -12.44 14.14
CA LYS A 955 -41.89 -12.61 15.00
C LYS A 955 -42.07 -14.05 15.50
N LEU A 956 -41.63 -15.05 14.72
CA LEU A 956 -41.69 -16.47 15.10
C LEU A 956 -40.52 -16.92 16.00
N ASN A 957 -39.40 -16.18 16.03
CA ASN A 957 -38.25 -16.52 16.87
C ASN A 957 -37.65 -15.27 17.55
N PRO A 958 -38.04 -14.98 18.81
CA PRO A 958 -37.49 -13.88 19.61
C PRO A 958 -35.96 -13.95 19.83
N PHE A 959 -35.34 -15.10 19.58
CA PHE A 959 -33.89 -15.31 19.73
C PHE A 959 -33.11 -15.13 18.42
N PHE A 960 -33.72 -14.58 17.36
CA PHE A 960 -33.04 -14.32 16.09
C PHE A 960 -32.00 -13.19 16.23
N ASN A 961 -30.73 -13.56 16.35
CA ASN A 961 -29.65 -12.61 16.60
C ASN A 961 -29.23 -11.82 15.33
N TRP A 962 -29.82 -10.64 15.16
CA TRP A 962 -29.45 -9.67 14.12
C TRP A 962 -27.96 -9.30 14.09
N SER A 963 -27.30 -9.13 15.26
CA SER A 963 -25.87 -8.78 15.29
C SER A 963 -24.99 -9.93 14.77
N GLY A 964 -25.40 -11.18 15.00
CA GLY A 964 -24.75 -12.36 14.42
C GLY A 964 -24.85 -12.38 12.89
N PHE A 965 -26.00 -11.97 12.33
CA PHE A 965 -26.16 -11.86 10.88
C PHE A 965 -25.32 -10.72 10.30
N ASP A 966 -25.25 -9.56 10.95
CA ASP A 966 -24.46 -8.43 10.47
C ASP A 966 -22.94 -8.70 10.55
N VAL A 967 -22.47 -9.40 11.59
CA VAL A 967 -21.08 -9.89 11.68
C VAL A 967 -20.76 -10.89 10.57
N PHE A 968 -21.71 -11.78 10.23
CA PHE A 968 -21.57 -12.69 9.09
C PHE A 968 -21.54 -11.93 7.75
N ALA A 969 -22.42 -10.96 7.55
CA ALA A 969 -22.49 -10.13 6.35
C ALA A 969 -21.20 -9.30 6.15
N ARG A 970 -20.69 -8.64 7.21
CA ARG A 970 -19.42 -7.89 7.18
C ARG A 970 -18.25 -8.82 6.82
N LYS A 971 -18.20 -10.04 7.39
CA LYS A 971 -17.17 -11.05 7.06
C LYS A 971 -17.27 -11.59 5.63
N ALA A 972 -18.48 -11.76 5.09
CA ALA A 972 -18.68 -12.19 3.71
C ALA A 972 -18.18 -11.12 2.72
N MET A 973 -18.52 -9.85 2.94
CA MET A 973 -18.04 -8.75 2.11
C MET A 973 -16.51 -8.59 2.17
N ILE A 974 -15.91 -8.68 3.37
CA ILE A 974 -14.46 -8.65 3.53
C ILE A 974 -13.78 -9.83 2.81
N LYS A 975 -14.37 -11.04 2.81
CA LYS A 975 -13.82 -12.20 2.08
C LYS A 975 -13.77 -11.94 0.57
N ILE A 976 -14.85 -11.41 -0.01
CA ILE A 976 -14.94 -11.07 -1.43
C ILE A 976 -13.87 -10.03 -1.78
N LEU A 977 -13.84 -8.90 -1.07
CA LEU A 977 -12.85 -7.84 -1.30
C LEU A 977 -11.39 -8.27 -1.02
N SER A 978 -11.17 -9.33 -0.24
CA SER A 978 -9.84 -9.93 -0.05
C SER A 978 -9.42 -10.84 -1.21
N GLU A 979 -10.38 -11.51 -1.86
CA GLU A 979 -10.16 -12.24 -3.13
C GLU A 979 -9.81 -11.24 -4.24
N ASP A 980 -10.51 -10.09 -4.29
CA ASP A 980 -10.18 -8.96 -5.17
C ASP A 980 -8.78 -8.39 -4.89
N LYS A 981 -8.49 -8.00 -3.64
CA LYS A 981 -7.19 -7.43 -3.22
C LYS A 981 -6.02 -8.28 -3.72
N ALA A 982 -6.09 -9.60 -3.48
CA ALA A 982 -5.05 -10.54 -3.88
C ALA A 982 -4.80 -10.61 -5.40
N MET A 983 -5.77 -10.23 -6.23
CA MET A 983 -5.62 -10.17 -7.69
C MET A 983 -5.23 -8.76 -8.17
N VAL A 984 -5.93 -7.73 -7.70
CA VAL A 984 -5.78 -6.32 -8.13
C VAL A 984 -4.35 -5.80 -7.89
N GLU A 985 -3.74 -6.18 -6.77
CA GLU A 985 -2.36 -5.77 -6.42
C GLU A 985 -1.29 -6.45 -7.28
N GLN A 986 -1.64 -7.51 -8.01
CA GLN A 986 -0.76 -8.20 -8.93
C GLN A 986 -0.96 -7.78 -10.40
N LEU A 987 -1.98 -6.95 -10.70
CA LEU A 987 -2.24 -6.49 -12.06
C LEU A 987 -1.10 -5.61 -12.57
N ARG A 988 -0.66 -5.87 -13.81
CA ARG A 988 0.41 -5.10 -14.48
C ARG A 988 -0.06 -4.49 -15.82
N PRO A 989 -1.11 -3.64 -15.83
CA PRO A 989 -1.64 -3.02 -17.05
C PRO A 989 -0.61 -2.15 -17.79
N GLN A 990 0.45 -1.72 -17.11
CA GLN A 990 1.62 -1.04 -17.67
C GLN A 990 2.55 -1.93 -18.52
N LEU A 991 2.30 -3.25 -18.60
CA LEU A 991 3.02 -4.19 -19.47
C LEU A 991 2.25 -4.52 -20.76
N VAL A 992 1.00 -4.07 -20.91
CA VAL A 992 0.22 -4.27 -22.15
C VAL A 992 0.17 -2.98 -22.97
N LEU A 993 0.61 -3.08 -24.24
CA LEU A 993 0.60 -1.98 -25.21
C LEU A 993 -0.83 -1.52 -25.59
N HIS A 994 -1.81 -2.40 -25.42
CA HIS A 994 -3.24 -2.12 -25.59
C HIS A 994 -4.06 -3.12 -24.75
N GLU A 995 -5.23 -2.71 -24.30
CA GLU A 995 -6.19 -3.60 -23.62
C GLU A 995 -7.22 -4.13 -24.62
N ALA A 996 -7.33 -5.45 -24.73
CA ALA A 996 -8.26 -6.11 -25.65
C ALA A 996 -9.65 -6.28 -25.00
N GLY A 997 -10.47 -5.23 -25.04
CA GLY A 997 -11.81 -5.23 -24.46
C GLY A 997 -12.86 -6.01 -25.27
N VAL A 998 -13.77 -6.68 -24.57
CA VAL A 998 -14.94 -7.41 -25.09
C VAL A 998 -16.25 -6.73 -24.67
N ARG A 999 -17.42 -7.30 -25.04
CA ARG A 999 -18.74 -6.73 -24.69
C ARG A 999 -18.98 -6.63 -23.17
N ALA A 1000 -18.35 -7.50 -22.37
CA ALA A 1000 -18.46 -7.44 -20.91
C ALA A 1000 -17.90 -6.12 -20.35
N ASP A 1001 -16.86 -5.56 -20.97
CA ASP A 1001 -16.09 -4.42 -20.47
C ASP A 1001 -16.70 -3.05 -20.84
N ILE A 1002 -17.92 -3.04 -21.39
CA ILE A 1002 -18.64 -1.81 -21.74
C ILE A 1002 -18.80 -0.86 -20.53
N PRO A 1003 -19.09 -1.31 -19.28
CA PRO A 1003 -19.13 -0.43 -18.12
C PRO A 1003 -17.80 0.30 -17.89
N GLN A 1004 -16.67 -0.43 -17.90
CA GLN A 1004 -15.31 0.12 -17.73
C GLN A 1004 -14.98 1.10 -18.86
N GLN A 1005 -15.21 0.72 -20.12
CA GLN A 1005 -14.96 1.57 -21.29
C GLN A 1005 -15.76 2.88 -21.25
N ARG A 1006 -17.04 2.82 -20.85
CA ARG A 1006 -17.91 4.00 -20.74
C ARG A 1006 -17.55 4.88 -19.54
N PHE A 1007 -17.17 4.29 -18.41
CA PHE A 1007 -16.73 5.05 -17.24
C PHE A 1007 -15.38 5.75 -17.50
N ARG A 1008 -14.43 5.08 -18.16
CA ARG A 1008 -13.16 5.70 -18.61
C ARG A 1008 -13.41 6.90 -19.51
N ALA A 1009 -14.31 6.78 -20.49
CA ALA A 1009 -14.66 7.88 -21.39
C ALA A 1009 -15.25 9.08 -20.62
N LEU A 1010 -16.24 8.83 -19.75
CA LEU A 1010 -16.82 9.86 -18.88
C LEU A 1010 -15.75 10.52 -17.99
N ARG A 1011 -14.83 9.74 -17.40
CA ARG A 1011 -13.75 10.26 -16.56
C ARG A 1011 -12.73 11.09 -17.36
N GLN A 1012 -12.50 10.74 -18.63
CA GLN A 1012 -11.66 11.53 -19.53
C GLN A 1012 -12.27 12.90 -19.84
N GLU A 1013 -13.59 12.98 -20.05
CA GLU A 1013 -14.29 14.26 -20.30
C GLU A 1013 -13.98 15.31 -19.20
N TYR A 1014 -13.93 14.91 -17.93
CA TYR A 1014 -13.59 15.81 -16.82
C TYR A 1014 -12.07 16.10 -16.71
N ILE A 1015 -11.20 15.16 -17.08
CA ILE A 1015 -9.75 15.41 -17.16
C ILE A 1015 -9.43 16.44 -18.24
N ASP A 1016 -10.05 16.32 -19.41
CA ASP A 1016 -9.88 17.24 -20.52
C ASP A 1016 -10.50 18.63 -20.23
N LEU A 1017 -11.44 18.71 -19.27
CA LEU A 1017 -11.94 19.97 -18.66
C LEU A 1017 -11.06 20.52 -17.52
N GLY A 1018 -9.90 19.92 -17.21
CA GLY A 1018 -8.97 20.40 -16.19
C GLY A 1018 -9.32 20.01 -14.73
N TYR A 1019 -10.20 19.03 -14.52
CA TYR A 1019 -10.50 18.50 -13.18
C TYR A 1019 -9.43 17.49 -12.72
N GLY A 1020 -8.51 17.07 -13.60
CA GLY A 1020 -7.40 16.17 -13.26
C GLY A 1020 -6.35 16.84 -12.36
N VAL A 1021 -5.99 16.19 -11.26
CA VAL A 1021 -4.87 16.59 -10.38
C VAL A 1021 -3.82 15.46 -10.39
N ASP A 1022 -2.56 15.78 -10.65
CA ASP A 1022 -1.50 14.76 -10.67
C ASP A 1022 -1.09 14.35 -9.25
N PRO A 1023 -1.15 13.05 -8.89
CA PRO A 1023 -0.75 12.57 -7.57
C PRO A 1023 0.74 12.83 -7.25
N GLN A 1024 1.59 13.06 -8.25
CA GLN A 1024 3.04 13.25 -8.12
C GLN A 1024 3.50 14.72 -8.22
N ALA A 1025 2.60 15.69 -8.47
CA ALA A 1025 2.91 17.13 -8.50
C ALA A 1025 2.25 17.88 -7.33
N PRO A 1026 2.96 18.13 -6.20
CA PRO A 1026 2.39 18.82 -5.03
C PRO A 1026 1.84 20.23 -5.35
N GLU A 1027 2.48 20.94 -6.26
CA GLU A 1027 2.08 22.28 -6.72
C GLU A 1027 0.69 22.33 -7.37
N ASP A 1028 0.24 21.25 -8.02
CA ASP A 1028 -1.10 21.19 -8.63
C ASP A 1028 -2.21 20.90 -7.60
N ARG A 1029 -1.84 20.40 -6.42
CA ARG A 1029 -2.74 20.30 -5.27
C ARG A 1029 -2.86 21.63 -4.53
N ILE A 1030 -1.76 22.38 -4.45
CA ILE A 1030 -1.76 23.78 -3.95
C ILE A 1030 -2.62 24.70 -4.86
N ARG A 1031 -2.84 24.31 -6.13
CA ARG A 1031 -3.74 24.94 -7.12
C ARG A 1031 -5.19 24.41 -7.09
N ILE A 1032 -5.66 23.91 -5.93
CA ILE A 1032 -7.09 23.63 -5.73
C ILE A 1032 -7.89 24.94 -5.60
N ASP A 1033 -7.27 26.01 -5.09
CA ASP A 1033 -7.67 27.39 -5.36
C ASP A 1033 -6.95 27.90 -6.63
N PHE A 1034 -7.72 28.13 -7.71
CA PHE A 1034 -7.64 29.26 -8.67
C PHE A 1034 -8.69 29.10 -9.78
#